data_AF-A0A9N8HQH6-F1
#
_entry.id   AF-A0A9N8HQH6-F1
#
_cell.length_a   1.000
_cell.length_b   1.000
_cell.length_c   1.000
_cell.angle_alpha   90.00
_cell.angle_beta   90.00
_cell.angle_gamma   90.00
#
_symmetry.space_group_name_H-M   'P 1'
#
loop_
_entity.id
_entity.type
_entity.pdbx_description
1 polymer ?
#
loop_
_entity_poly.entity_id
_entity_poly.type
_entity_poly.pdbx_seq_one_letter_code
_entity_poly.pdbx_strand_id
1 'polypeptide(L)'
;MPCYSNAPVLLLLLVLSLSGQAFAWQTQPRCQHIRRSEKRFLDSSSKLQLCSAVDQNQGVGTQSRWKDVVKLDLNDNAVPRLQQQLHQQQSNDSLLDNKSDEPIALQVEGYLTSQRGFGNSFCFFDISRRGVQVPVQAMFKRQAFLCSNFDGFMKSLVPGVRLCITGPVAPTRNPGEALILVQDMKIQGLPHNPQHVRKLLRLVSEGLLDASDLAKATQVDATELANEIEQATRSQTPPSPKAFNGLAKRILLDLKEQHDNDEAYPCFASDHKYTTNLPLAPPDIRQPPPAFISNIQEESYSKEDHDTLRIVSESMSVQDVLLEQDGRLQNSFDAASKNSVSTTTIDMVGWVQNRRRFRDSVTVLEVVDSMVPVGAAADNIPDQNLAEDQIDALWNQRLKCVINPQVLFCQNSTRANMYGQLLAPGSQVRMVGSIVATAAHEKTGNSVPSVMWVQNVELLHSSWRPSSVQYLIEQAVAQEIKLIEAAQALKIPNEKMGSIVAMNEATTREWEAAEISRKLQQQAMDLSRQVGPEALKVIDCYAYLREQYPIHDVADNPKAALEATDFMSNRSNRWKRKKEPQLDCMSQQVVDVLQRRHSSNDTIRILDCGGGKGFLANHLARTLGNLGFDVRILVVDVAESAIKNGRRRTENQNLTDIVEYVLADASTVDVSSYIDGVDLVVALHACGALTDVALGHAINHEASFVICPCCFCSNPSLRVPHQNRRNATQESKKLLPVDEWLNIDSRRFDLLKGLAELQSDITLSNQAVHTICGMRLAAAERNTAVPMKLSLRAFPVAFSTRNFCLIGETRS
;
A
#
# COMPACT_ATOMS: atom_id res chain seq x y z
N MET A 1 -18.96 59.83 -30.57
CA MET A 1 -19.38 59.57 -31.96
C MET A 1 -18.53 60.40 -32.89
N PRO A 2 -18.17 59.95 -34.10
CA PRO A 2 -18.44 58.65 -34.75
C PRO A 2 -17.11 57.94 -35.16
N CYS A 3 -17.02 56.77 -35.78
CA CYS A 3 -17.80 55.52 -35.88
C CYS A 3 -17.01 54.57 -36.81
N TYR A 4 -17.18 53.25 -36.62
CA TYR A 4 -17.00 52.12 -37.58
C TYR A 4 -15.57 51.81 -38.08
N SER A 5 -15.12 50.55 -38.24
CA SER A 5 -15.75 49.22 -38.24
C SER A 5 -14.68 48.10 -38.27
N ASN A 6 -15.08 46.90 -37.85
CA ASN A 6 -14.51 45.55 -38.11
C ASN A 6 -13.64 44.90 -37.01
N ALA A 7 -14.32 44.09 -36.20
CA ALA A 7 -13.81 42.88 -35.56
C ALA A 7 -13.64 41.75 -36.62
N PRO A 8 -13.06 40.54 -36.35
CA PRO A 8 -12.96 39.95 -35.00
C PRO A 8 -11.77 38.99 -34.69
N VAL A 9 -11.69 38.60 -33.40
CA VAL A 9 -11.17 37.33 -32.79
C VAL A 9 -9.66 37.00 -32.90
N LEU A 10 -8.96 36.96 -31.75
CA LEU A 10 -8.33 35.72 -31.24
C LEU A 10 -7.99 35.80 -29.74
N LEU A 11 -8.41 34.76 -29.03
CA LEU A 11 -8.35 34.52 -27.60
C LEU A 11 -7.06 33.75 -27.22
N LEU A 12 -6.61 33.92 -25.97
CA LEU A 12 -5.69 33.04 -25.22
C LEU A 12 -6.05 31.55 -25.31
N LEU A 13 -5.02 30.66 -25.26
CA LEU A 13 -4.91 29.33 -24.60
C LEU A 13 -3.84 28.49 -25.35
N LEU A 14 -2.77 27.92 -24.78
CA LEU A 14 -2.52 27.19 -23.52
C LEU A 14 -3.31 25.87 -23.40
N VAL A 15 -2.79 24.80 -24.04
CA VAL A 15 -3.09 23.37 -23.81
C VAL A 15 -1.79 22.61 -24.20
N LEU A 16 -0.98 21.99 -23.34
CA LEU A 16 -1.19 20.85 -22.42
C LEU A 16 -1.84 19.62 -23.07
N SER A 17 -1.06 18.83 -23.82
CA SER A 17 -1.37 17.42 -24.07
C SER A 17 -0.73 16.54 -23.00
N LEU A 18 -1.56 15.99 -22.11
CA LEU A 18 -1.22 14.91 -21.18
C LEU A 18 -1.65 13.57 -21.80
N SER A 19 -0.68 12.71 -22.11
CA SER A 19 -0.81 11.25 -22.07
C SER A 19 0.31 10.79 -21.14
N GLY A 20 0.10 10.04 -20.07
CA GLY A 20 -0.74 8.85 -19.92
C GLY A 20 0.21 7.81 -19.34
N GLN A 21 0.13 7.51 -18.04
CA GLN A 21 0.89 6.40 -17.47
C GLN A 21 0.01 5.54 -16.55
N ALA A 22 -0.06 4.28 -16.96
CA ALA A 22 -0.52 3.14 -16.20
C ALA A 22 0.51 2.78 -15.12
N PHE A 23 0.06 2.28 -13.97
CA PHE A 23 0.91 1.59 -13.00
C PHE A 23 0.28 0.27 -12.59
N ALA A 24 1.06 -0.81 -12.76
CA ALA A 24 0.77 -2.15 -12.31
C ALA A 24 1.02 -2.27 -10.79
N TRP A 25 0.07 -2.84 -10.05
CA TRP A 25 0.27 -3.30 -8.68
C TRP A 25 -0.08 -4.78 -8.55
N GLN A 26 0.86 -5.55 -8.00
CA GLN A 26 0.68 -6.90 -7.45
C GLN A 26 0.72 -6.78 -5.92
N THR A 27 -0.38 -7.16 -5.26
CA THR A 27 -0.48 -7.80 -3.92
C THR A 27 -1.92 -7.65 -3.41
N GLN A 28 -2.81 -8.53 -3.88
CA GLN A 28 -4.03 -9.03 -3.23
C GLN A 28 -4.80 -9.90 -4.26
N PRO A 29 -5.38 -11.06 -3.89
CA PRO A 29 -6.12 -11.90 -4.84
C PRO A 29 -7.34 -11.20 -5.47
N ARG A 30 -7.83 -10.11 -4.87
CA ARG A 30 -8.91 -9.27 -5.44
C ARG A 30 -8.46 -8.26 -6.49
N CYS A 31 -7.17 -7.94 -6.61
CA CYS A 31 -6.66 -6.98 -7.60
C CYS A 31 -6.54 -7.58 -9.02
N GLN A 32 -6.46 -8.90 -9.17
CA GLN A 32 -6.48 -9.54 -10.50
C GLN A 32 -7.84 -9.42 -11.19
N HIS A 33 -8.93 -9.24 -10.43
CA HIS A 33 -10.28 -9.08 -10.97
C HIS A 33 -10.58 -7.65 -11.47
N ILE A 34 -9.79 -6.65 -11.03
CA ILE A 34 -9.95 -5.23 -11.38
C ILE A 34 -9.43 -4.93 -12.79
N ARG A 35 -8.34 -5.60 -13.24
CA ARG A 35 -7.73 -5.31 -14.55
C ARG A 35 -8.66 -5.51 -15.74
N ARG A 36 -9.65 -6.43 -15.67
CA ARG A 36 -10.60 -6.67 -16.77
C ARG A 36 -11.78 -5.69 -16.78
N SER A 37 -12.29 -5.27 -15.62
CA SER A 37 -13.33 -4.24 -15.54
C SER A 37 -12.78 -2.83 -15.76
N GLU A 38 -11.57 -2.54 -15.29
CA GLU A 38 -10.86 -1.28 -15.57
C GLU A 38 -10.48 -1.16 -17.05
N LYS A 39 -10.06 -2.24 -17.71
CA LYS A 39 -9.86 -2.27 -19.17
C LYS A 39 -11.15 -2.01 -19.95
N ARG A 40 -12.31 -2.53 -19.50
CA ARG A 40 -13.63 -2.24 -20.09
C ARG A 40 -14.06 -0.78 -19.95
N PHE A 41 -13.85 -0.17 -18.78
CA PHE A 41 -14.11 1.27 -18.60
C PHE A 41 -13.14 2.12 -19.44
N LEU A 42 -11.87 1.72 -19.52
CA LEU A 42 -10.85 2.41 -20.31
C LEU A 42 -11.13 2.35 -21.82
N ASP A 43 -11.51 1.19 -22.36
CA ASP A 43 -11.85 1.00 -23.78
C ASP A 43 -13.06 1.88 -24.21
N SER A 44 -14.05 2.09 -23.33
CA SER A 44 -15.18 3.01 -23.56
C SER A 44 -14.78 4.49 -23.44
N SER A 45 -13.85 4.83 -22.55
CA SER A 45 -13.38 6.21 -22.33
C SER A 45 -12.45 6.72 -23.45
N SER A 46 -11.69 5.83 -24.09
CA SER A 46 -10.88 6.16 -25.28
C SER A 46 -11.72 6.55 -26.50
N LYS A 47 -12.93 6.02 -26.64
CA LYS A 47 -13.89 6.45 -27.68
C LYS A 47 -14.51 7.84 -27.38
N LEU A 48 -14.59 8.23 -26.10
CA LEU A 48 -15.19 9.50 -25.65
C LEU A 48 -14.22 10.69 -25.62
N GLN A 49 -12.91 10.47 -25.68
CA GLN A 49 -11.88 11.53 -25.71
C GLN A 49 -11.68 12.18 -27.08
N LEU A 50 -12.25 11.63 -28.15
CA LEU A 50 -12.14 12.18 -29.52
C LEU A 50 -13.18 13.26 -29.85
N CYS A 51 -14.14 13.57 -28.95
CA CYS A 51 -15.25 14.50 -29.23
C CYS A 51 -15.25 15.82 -28.43
N SER A 52 -14.16 16.21 -27.76
CA SER A 52 -14.14 17.46 -26.96
C SER A 52 -13.05 18.45 -27.35
N ALA A 53 -12.83 18.63 -28.65
CA ALA A 53 -12.40 19.91 -29.17
C ALA A 53 -13.65 20.62 -29.69
N VAL A 54 -13.79 21.93 -29.42
CA VAL A 54 -14.96 22.80 -29.71
C VAL A 54 -15.95 22.92 -28.55
N ASP A 55 -15.71 23.83 -27.61
CA ASP A 55 -16.37 25.15 -27.56
C ASP A 55 -16.08 25.87 -26.24
N GLN A 56 -15.66 27.13 -26.34
CA GLN A 56 -15.53 28.07 -25.23
C GLN A 56 -16.57 29.15 -25.35
N ASN A 57 -17.08 29.60 -24.20
CA ASN A 57 -18.07 30.65 -23.97
C ASN A 57 -19.53 30.23 -24.15
N GLN A 58 -20.20 29.94 -23.04
CA GLN A 58 -21.32 30.74 -22.51
C GLN A 58 -21.77 30.16 -21.16
N GLY A 59 -22.13 31.03 -20.22
CA GLY A 59 -22.83 30.61 -19.01
C GLY A 59 -24.22 30.06 -19.34
N VAL A 60 -24.80 29.34 -18.37
CA VAL A 60 -26.13 28.70 -18.33
C VAL A 60 -26.10 27.18 -18.59
N GLY A 61 -26.41 26.42 -17.53
CA GLY A 61 -26.96 25.07 -17.58
C GLY A 61 -25.96 23.93 -17.73
N THR A 62 -25.78 23.13 -16.66
CA THR A 62 -25.20 21.78 -16.76
C THR A 62 -26.09 20.90 -17.65
N GLN A 63 -25.83 20.88 -18.96
CA GLN A 63 -26.45 19.90 -19.87
C GLN A 63 -25.87 18.51 -19.59
N SER A 64 -26.76 17.56 -19.34
CA SER A 64 -26.45 16.13 -19.17
C SER A 64 -25.76 15.60 -20.44
N ARG A 65 -24.51 15.15 -20.32
CA ARG A 65 -23.74 14.51 -21.41
C ARG A 65 -24.35 13.17 -21.86
N TRP A 66 -25.22 12.58 -21.04
CA TRP A 66 -25.90 11.32 -21.31
C TRP A 66 -27.30 11.59 -21.87
N LYS A 67 -27.62 10.98 -23.02
CA LYS A 67 -28.96 11.05 -23.61
C LYS A 67 -30.01 10.39 -22.70
N ASP A 68 -29.62 9.33 -21.99
CA ASP A 68 -30.46 8.60 -21.04
C ASP A 68 -29.73 8.38 -19.70
N VAL A 69 -30.13 9.09 -18.64
CA VAL A 69 -29.71 8.80 -17.26
C VAL A 69 -30.86 8.07 -16.56
N VAL A 70 -30.64 6.82 -16.18
CA VAL A 70 -31.66 6.04 -15.46
C VAL A 70 -31.51 6.30 -13.97
N LYS A 71 -32.58 6.77 -13.33
CA LYS A 71 -32.64 6.89 -11.87
C LYS A 71 -32.88 5.51 -11.28
N LEU A 72 -32.00 5.09 -10.37
CA LEU A 72 -32.14 3.82 -9.67
C LEU A 72 -32.66 4.07 -8.26
N ASP A 73 -33.89 3.63 -8.01
CA ASP A 73 -34.45 3.59 -6.67
C ASP A 73 -33.89 2.39 -5.89
N LEU A 74 -33.19 2.68 -4.80
CA LEU A 74 -32.58 1.68 -3.93
C LEU A 74 -33.65 0.84 -3.22
N ASN A 75 -33.81 -0.41 -3.67
CA ASN A 75 -34.59 -1.46 -3.02
C ASN A 75 -33.84 -2.81 -3.13
N ASP A 76 -34.23 -3.82 -2.36
CA ASP A 76 -33.52 -5.12 -2.27
C ASP A 76 -33.35 -5.84 -3.61
N ASN A 77 -34.23 -5.58 -4.57
CA ASN A 77 -34.19 -6.19 -5.89
C ASN A 77 -33.54 -5.31 -6.97
N ALA A 78 -33.20 -4.06 -6.65
CA ALA A 78 -32.72 -3.08 -7.63
C ALA A 78 -31.34 -3.48 -8.18
N VAL A 79 -30.39 -3.82 -7.30
CA VAL A 79 -29.02 -4.19 -7.69
C VAL A 79 -28.95 -5.55 -8.41
N PRO A 80 -29.64 -6.61 -7.93
CA PRO A 80 -29.71 -7.88 -8.65
C PRO A 80 -30.35 -7.77 -10.04
N ARG A 81 -31.46 -7.02 -10.17
CA ARG A 81 -32.13 -6.79 -11.47
C ARG A 81 -31.23 -6.01 -12.43
N LEU A 82 -30.58 -4.97 -11.94
CA LEU A 82 -29.63 -4.18 -12.72
C LEU A 82 -28.47 -5.05 -13.21
N GLN A 83 -27.92 -5.91 -12.35
CA GLN A 83 -26.85 -6.80 -12.77
C GLN A 83 -27.34 -7.83 -13.80
N GLN A 84 -28.55 -8.38 -13.66
CA GLN A 84 -29.13 -9.29 -14.66
C GLN A 84 -29.30 -8.59 -16.01
N GLN A 85 -29.81 -7.35 -16.04
CA GLN A 85 -29.94 -6.55 -17.25
C GLN A 85 -28.57 -6.31 -17.92
N LEU A 86 -27.55 -5.95 -17.14
CA LEU A 86 -26.18 -5.75 -17.65
C LEU A 86 -25.55 -7.03 -18.22
N HIS A 87 -25.85 -8.21 -17.65
CA HIS A 87 -25.39 -9.49 -18.19
C HIS A 87 -26.16 -9.90 -19.46
N GLN A 88 -27.47 -9.63 -19.53
CA GLN A 88 -28.30 -9.91 -20.71
C GLN A 88 -27.91 -9.05 -21.92
N GLN A 89 -27.55 -7.78 -21.67
CA GLN A 89 -26.99 -6.91 -22.70
C GLN A 89 -25.64 -7.43 -23.21
N GLN A 90 -24.76 -7.90 -22.32
CA GLN A 90 -23.47 -8.49 -22.70
C GLN A 90 -23.59 -9.80 -23.48
N SER A 91 -24.64 -10.60 -23.26
CA SER A 91 -24.88 -11.81 -24.07
C SER A 91 -25.41 -11.49 -25.47
N ASN A 92 -26.22 -10.43 -25.62
CA ASN A 92 -26.80 -10.03 -26.90
C ASN A 92 -25.84 -9.26 -27.82
N ASP A 93 -24.80 -8.62 -27.27
CA ASP A 93 -23.73 -7.95 -28.03
C ASP A 93 -22.89 -8.91 -28.90
N SER A 94 -23.03 -10.23 -28.72
CA SER A 94 -22.34 -11.22 -29.54
C SER A 94 -23.04 -11.52 -30.89
N LEU A 95 -24.24 -10.98 -31.14
CA LEU A 95 -25.09 -11.41 -32.27
C LEU A 95 -25.72 -10.31 -33.15
N LEU A 96 -25.57 -9.00 -32.88
CA LEU A 96 -26.13 -7.95 -33.76
C LEU A 96 -25.23 -6.70 -33.86
N ASP A 97 -24.84 -6.38 -35.09
CA ASP A 97 -24.20 -5.12 -35.48
C ASP A 97 -25.14 -3.91 -35.27
N ASN A 98 -24.59 -2.82 -34.74
CA ASN A 98 -25.05 -1.42 -34.89
C ASN A 98 -26.35 -0.94 -34.21
N LYS A 99 -26.47 -1.01 -32.86
CA LYS A 99 -27.26 -0.01 -32.10
C LYS A 99 -26.61 0.39 -30.76
N SER A 100 -26.11 1.64 -30.70
CA SER A 100 -25.71 2.44 -29.53
C SER A 100 -24.78 1.78 -28.50
N ASP A 101 -23.48 1.89 -28.75
CA ASP A 101 -22.33 1.52 -27.91
C ASP A 101 -22.17 2.41 -26.63
N GLU A 102 -23.23 3.07 -26.16
CA GLU A 102 -23.15 4.02 -25.03
C GLU A 102 -23.40 3.31 -23.69
N PRO A 103 -22.47 3.40 -22.71
CA PRO A 103 -22.65 2.77 -21.41
C PRO A 103 -23.81 3.42 -20.65
N ILE A 104 -24.65 2.60 -20.02
CA ILE A 104 -25.78 3.08 -19.21
C ILE A 104 -25.25 3.91 -18.05
N ALA A 105 -25.63 5.19 -18.02
CA ALA A 105 -25.40 6.06 -16.88
C ALA A 105 -26.54 5.92 -15.88
N LEU A 106 -26.19 5.64 -14.62
CA LEU A 106 -27.15 5.62 -13.53
C LEU A 106 -26.96 6.83 -12.62
N GLN A 107 -28.09 7.34 -12.13
CA GLN A 107 -28.14 8.25 -10.99
C GLN A 107 -28.68 7.51 -9.77
N VAL A 108 -27.92 7.54 -8.68
CA VAL A 108 -28.28 6.89 -7.42
C VAL A 108 -28.28 7.92 -6.30
N GLU A 109 -29.34 7.88 -5.48
CA GLU A 109 -29.46 8.72 -4.29
C GLU A 109 -29.64 7.89 -3.03
N GLY A 110 -28.74 8.05 -2.06
CA GLY A 110 -28.83 7.39 -0.77
C GLY A 110 -27.75 7.84 0.21
N TYR A 111 -27.66 7.13 1.33
CA TYR A 111 -26.71 7.40 2.40
C TYR A 111 -25.43 6.62 2.21
N LEU A 112 -24.30 7.29 2.39
CA LEU A 112 -23.01 6.63 2.50
C LEU A 112 -23.01 5.80 3.79
N THR A 113 -22.81 4.50 3.65
CA THR A 113 -22.79 3.55 4.77
C THR A 113 -21.36 3.10 5.11
N SER A 114 -20.49 3.00 4.11
CA SER A 114 -19.10 2.59 4.29
C SER A 114 -18.20 3.28 3.27
N GLN A 115 -16.93 3.51 3.62
CA GLN A 115 -15.91 4.06 2.74
C GLN A 115 -14.59 3.30 2.93
N ARG A 116 -13.92 3.00 1.82
CA ARG A 116 -12.61 2.34 1.73
C ARG A 116 -11.68 3.22 0.89
N GLY A 117 -10.82 3.98 1.55
CA GLY A 117 -9.88 4.92 0.90
C GLY A 117 -8.58 4.25 0.46
N PHE A 118 -8.09 4.61 -0.73
CA PHE A 118 -6.82 4.13 -1.27
C PHE A 118 -5.97 5.34 -1.70
N GLY A 119 -5.18 5.86 -0.74
CA GLY A 119 -4.44 7.10 -0.92
C GLY A 119 -5.37 8.31 -1.14
N ASN A 120 -4.89 9.31 -1.89
CA ASN A 120 -5.60 10.58 -2.12
C ASN A 120 -6.21 10.69 -3.53
N SER A 121 -6.17 9.62 -4.33
CA SER A 121 -6.56 9.65 -5.74
C SER A 121 -7.80 8.82 -6.06
N PHE A 122 -8.21 7.90 -5.18
CA PHE A 122 -9.48 7.19 -5.33
C PHE A 122 -9.98 6.55 -4.01
N CYS A 123 -11.28 6.27 -3.95
CA CYS A 123 -11.88 5.44 -2.91
C CYS A 123 -13.05 4.61 -3.45
N PHE A 124 -13.43 3.59 -2.70
CA PHE A 124 -14.71 2.90 -2.85
C PHE A 124 -15.64 3.29 -1.72
N PHE A 125 -16.93 3.40 -1.98
CA PHE A 125 -17.92 3.58 -0.93
C PHE A 125 -19.25 2.94 -1.30
N ASP A 126 -20.03 2.64 -0.28
CA ASP A 126 -21.30 1.91 -0.39
C ASP A 126 -22.46 2.89 -0.11
N ILE A 127 -23.40 2.99 -1.05
CA ILE A 127 -24.63 3.79 -0.89
C ILE A 127 -25.81 2.86 -0.60
N SER A 128 -26.58 3.17 0.45
CA SER A 128 -27.80 2.43 0.80
C SER A 128 -28.90 3.35 1.38
N ARG A 129 -30.08 2.77 1.63
CA ARG A 129 -31.18 3.37 2.41
C ARG A 129 -31.56 2.42 3.54
N ARG A 130 -32.22 2.94 4.59
CA ARG A 130 -32.75 2.10 5.68
C ARG A 130 -33.63 0.97 5.11
N GLY A 131 -33.41 -0.25 5.59
CA GLY A 131 -34.16 -1.44 5.16
C GLY A 131 -33.62 -2.15 3.91
N VAL A 132 -32.65 -1.58 3.18
CA VAL A 132 -32.06 -2.20 1.99
C VAL A 132 -30.82 -3.04 2.37
N GLN A 133 -30.85 -4.35 2.05
CA GLN A 133 -29.81 -5.30 2.43
C GLN A 133 -28.57 -5.30 1.53
N VAL A 134 -28.71 -4.84 0.28
CA VAL A 134 -27.66 -4.84 -0.74
C VAL A 134 -27.35 -3.39 -1.14
N PRO A 135 -26.20 -2.83 -0.70
CA PRO A 135 -25.82 -1.48 -1.08
C PRO A 135 -25.32 -1.43 -2.53
N VAL A 136 -25.42 -0.24 -3.14
CA VAL A 136 -24.78 0.04 -4.42
C VAL A 136 -23.33 0.44 -4.17
N GLN A 137 -22.39 -0.25 -4.82
CA GLN A 137 -20.97 0.07 -4.72
C GLN A 137 -20.61 1.17 -5.72
N ALA A 138 -19.89 2.18 -5.24
CA ALA A 138 -19.39 3.29 -6.03
C ALA A 138 -17.87 3.34 -5.98
N MET A 139 -17.24 3.56 -7.13
CA MET A 139 -15.82 3.84 -7.28
C MET A 139 -15.63 5.31 -7.63
N PHE A 140 -14.94 6.05 -6.78
CA PHE A 140 -14.66 7.47 -6.96
C PHE A 140 -13.18 7.67 -7.21
N LYS A 141 -12.83 8.04 -8.45
CA LYS A 141 -11.44 8.13 -8.93
C LYS A 141 -11.20 9.50 -9.55
N ARG A 142 -10.08 10.13 -9.22
CA ARG A 142 -9.75 11.51 -9.65
C ARG A 142 -9.81 11.70 -11.17
N GLN A 143 -9.34 10.72 -11.92
CA GLN A 143 -9.30 10.77 -13.39
C GLN A 143 -10.69 10.64 -14.04
N ALA A 144 -11.67 10.10 -13.32
CA ALA A 144 -13.03 9.86 -13.84
C ALA A 144 -14.03 10.94 -13.38
N PHE A 145 -13.70 11.72 -12.35
CA PHE A 145 -14.57 12.74 -11.81
C PHE A 145 -14.52 14.02 -12.65
N LEU A 146 -15.68 14.57 -12.98
CA LEU A 146 -15.81 15.67 -13.93
C LEU A 146 -15.61 17.04 -13.29
N CYS A 147 -15.81 17.18 -11.98
CA CYS A 147 -15.68 18.44 -11.26
C CYS A 147 -14.26 18.65 -10.72
N SER A 148 -13.80 19.90 -10.66
CA SER A 148 -12.49 20.29 -10.11
C SER A 148 -12.34 20.03 -8.61
N ASN A 149 -13.45 19.94 -7.88
CA ASN A 149 -13.49 19.90 -6.41
C ASN A 149 -13.26 18.49 -5.83
N PHE A 150 -12.57 17.60 -6.56
CA PHE A 150 -12.36 16.21 -6.16
C PHE A 150 -11.83 16.07 -4.72
N ASP A 151 -10.81 16.87 -4.37
CA ASP A 151 -10.19 16.84 -3.04
C ASP A 151 -11.15 17.25 -1.93
N GLY A 152 -12.04 18.19 -2.22
CA GLY A 152 -13.13 18.59 -1.35
C GLY A 152 -14.07 17.43 -1.10
N PHE A 153 -14.68 16.89 -2.15
CA PHE A 153 -15.60 15.76 -2.07
C PHE A 153 -14.97 14.55 -1.37
N MET A 154 -13.72 14.18 -1.70
CA MET A 154 -13.04 13.04 -1.05
C MET A 154 -12.93 13.23 0.46
N LYS A 155 -12.66 14.46 0.92
CA LYS A 155 -12.55 14.79 2.35
C LYS A 155 -13.92 14.94 3.02
N SER A 156 -14.99 15.09 2.25
CA SER A 156 -16.39 15.18 2.70
C SER A 156 -17.07 13.83 2.91
N LEU A 157 -16.54 12.75 2.35
CA LEU A 157 -17.15 11.43 2.49
C LEU A 157 -16.97 10.91 3.93
N VAL A 158 -18.07 10.74 4.65
CA VAL A 158 -18.15 10.00 5.92
C VAL A 158 -19.49 9.26 6.00
N PRO A 159 -19.61 8.16 6.77
CA PRO A 159 -20.89 7.50 6.96
C PRO A 159 -21.98 8.45 7.47
N GLY A 160 -23.17 8.34 6.89
CA GLY A 160 -24.33 9.20 7.19
C GLY A 160 -24.47 10.42 6.28
N VAL A 161 -23.52 10.70 5.39
CA VAL A 161 -23.69 11.72 4.34
C VAL A 161 -24.67 11.20 3.28
N ARG A 162 -25.70 11.99 2.94
CA ARG A 162 -26.61 11.69 1.84
C ARG A 162 -26.01 12.23 0.54
N LEU A 163 -25.84 11.34 -0.43
CA LEU A 163 -25.20 11.64 -1.71
C LEU A 163 -26.15 11.32 -2.85
N CYS A 164 -26.08 12.15 -3.89
CA CYS A 164 -26.55 11.82 -5.22
C CYS A 164 -25.33 11.66 -6.12
N ILE A 165 -25.11 10.45 -6.65
CA ILE A 165 -23.99 10.16 -7.55
C ILE A 165 -24.52 9.82 -8.93
N THR A 166 -23.74 10.18 -9.95
CA THR A 166 -24.06 9.84 -11.34
C THR A 166 -22.82 9.29 -12.04
N GLY A 167 -23.00 8.24 -12.84
CA GLY A 167 -21.94 7.73 -13.70
C GLY A 167 -22.25 6.39 -14.35
N PRO A 168 -21.36 5.89 -15.22
CA PRO A 168 -21.54 4.63 -15.91
C PRO A 168 -21.41 3.44 -14.96
N VAL A 169 -22.16 2.38 -15.26
CA VAL A 169 -22.25 1.20 -14.40
C VAL A 169 -21.73 -0.04 -15.10
N ALA A 170 -21.01 -0.89 -14.36
CA ALA A 170 -20.55 -2.18 -14.84
C ALA A 170 -21.02 -3.31 -13.92
N PRO A 171 -21.31 -4.50 -14.49
CA PRO A 171 -21.58 -5.69 -13.69
C PRO A 171 -20.29 -6.16 -13.03
N THR A 172 -20.42 -6.70 -11.83
CA THR A 172 -19.33 -7.40 -11.16
C THR A 172 -19.44 -8.91 -11.38
N ARG A 173 -18.38 -9.66 -11.04
CA ARG A 173 -18.42 -11.14 -11.04
C ARG A 173 -19.22 -11.74 -9.89
N ASN A 174 -19.60 -10.93 -8.89
CA ASN A 174 -20.34 -11.39 -7.73
C ASN A 174 -21.84 -11.24 -7.98
N PRO A 175 -22.65 -12.30 -7.89
CA PRO A 175 -24.09 -12.20 -8.07
C PRO A 175 -24.71 -11.28 -7.01
N GLY A 176 -25.62 -10.40 -7.45
CA GLY A 176 -26.24 -9.34 -6.65
C GLY A 176 -25.47 -8.01 -6.58
N GLU A 177 -24.32 -7.85 -7.23
CA GLU A 177 -23.47 -6.65 -7.09
C GLU A 177 -23.21 -5.92 -8.42
N ALA A 178 -23.35 -4.59 -8.40
CA ALA A 178 -23.00 -3.68 -9.51
C ALA A 178 -22.08 -2.56 -9.01
N LEU A 179 -21.20 -2.06 -9.91
CA LEU A 179 -20.24 -1.01 -9.59
C LEU A 179 -20.49 0.23 -10.44
N ILE A 180 -20.67 1.38 -9.79
CA ILE A 180 -20.80 2.69 -10.44
C ILE A 180 -19.46 3.40 -10.43
N LEU A 181 -18.99 3.85 -11.59
CA LEU A 181 -17.84 4.77 -11.69
C LEU A 181 -18.36 6.20 -11.53
N VAL A 182 -18.07 6.85 -10.41
CA VAL A 182 -18.59 8.18 -10.09
C VAL A 182 -17.95 9.24 -10.99
N GLN A 183 -18.79 9.94 -11.75
CA GLN A 183 -18.40 11.07 -12.61
C GLN A 183 -18.92 12.41 -12.08
N ASP A 184 -20.10 12.42 -11.45
CA ASP A 184 -20.69 13.58 -10.78
C ASP A 184 -21.20 13.18 -9.39
N MET A 185 -21.14 14.10 -8.43
CA MET A 185 -21.51 13.88 -7.04
C MET A 185 -22.08 15.17 -6.44
N LYS A 186 -23.22 15.05 -5.76
CA LYS A 186 -23.85 16.14 -5.01
C LYS A 186 -24.09 15.72 -3.57
N ILE A 187 -23.69 16.55 -2.61
CA ILE A 187 -24.00 16.36 -1.20
C ILE A 187 -25.41 16.89 -0.97
N GLN A 188 -26.30 16.04 -0.47
CA GLN A 188 -27.70 16.38 -0.27
C GLN A 188 -28.11 16.43 1.21
N GLY A 189 -27.30 15.89 2.11
CA GLY A 189 -27.57 15.87 3.53
C GLY A 189 -26.33 15.49 4.33
N LEU A 190 -26.24 16.01 5.55
CA LEU A 190 -25.10 15.83 6.44
C LEU A 190 -25.48 15.01 7.68
N PRO A 191 -24.57 14.17 8.21
CA PRO A 191 -24.78 13.54 9.50
C PRO A 191 -24.82 14.59 10.62
N HIS A 192 -25.53 14.29 11.72
CA HIS A 192 -25.52 15.11 12.93
C HIS A 192 -24.18 15.01 13.69
N ASN A 193 -23.08 15.39 13.03
CA ASN A 193 -21.72 15.33 13.55
C ASN A 193 -21.07 16.73 13.52
N PRO A 194 -20.82 17.35 14.69
CA PRO A 194 -20.29 18.71 14.75
C PRO A 194 -18.87 18.86 14.22
N GLN A 195 -18.04 17.82 14.29
CA GLN A 195 -16.68 17.87 13.74
C GLN A 195 -16.71 17.83 12.22
N HIS A 196 -17.62 17.04 11.66
CA HIS A 196 -17.78 16.90 10.22
C HIS A 196 -18.29 18.19 9.57
N VAL A 197 -19.35 18.80 10.12
CA VAL A 197 -19.89 20.09 9.61
C VAL A 197 -18.81 21.18 9.63
N ARG A 198 -18.05 21.30 10.72
CA ARG A 198 -16.94 22.27 10.80
C ARG A 198 -15.85 22.02 9.77
N LYS A 199 -15.55 20.76 9.48
CA LYS A 199 -14.58 20.38 8.44
C LYS A 199 -15.06 20.83 7.07
N LEU A 200 -16.34 20.65 6.74
CA LEU A 200 -16.92 21.06 5.46
C LEU A 200 -16.90 22.57 5.27
N LEU A 201 -17.32 23.33 6.28
CA LEU A 201 -17.27 24.81 6.26
C LEU A 201 -15.84 25.32 6.03
N ARG A 202 -14.86 24.65 6.66
CA ARG A 202 -13.45 24.94 6.44
C ARG A 202 -12.99 24.62 5.01
N LEU A 203 -13.41 23.50 4.43
CA LEU A 203 -13.07 23.15 3.05
C LEU A 203 -13.60 24.18 2.05
N VAL A 204 -14.78 24.77 2.32
CA VAL A 204 -15.31 25.89 1.53
C VAL A 204 -14.45 27.14 1.70
N SER A 205 -14.06 27.48 2.95
CA SER A 205 -13.16 28.63 3.18
C SER A 205 -11.77 28.48 2.54
N GLU A 206 -11.30 27.24 2.37
CA GLU A 206 -10.02 26.90 1.72
C GLU A 206 -10.14 26.80 0.19
N GLY A 207 -11.33 27.01 -0.39
CA GLY A 207 -11.57 26.92 -1.84
C GLY A 207 -11.50 25.50 -2.40
N LEU A 208 -11.66 24.47 -1.55
CA LEU A 208 -11.65 23.06 -1.95
C LEU A 208 -13.05 22.50 -2.24
N LEU A 209 -14.10 23.19 -1.79
CA LEU A 209 -15.52 22.94 -2.05
C LEU A 209 -16.21 24.26 -2.34
N ASP A 210 -17.26 24.24 -3.16
CA ASP A 210 -18.08 25.42 -3.37
C ASP A 210 -19.23 25.48 -2.37
N ALA A 211 -19.65 26.69 -1.99
CA ALA A 211 -20.81 26.87 -1.10
C ALA A 211 -22.09 26.26 -1.70
N SER A 212 -22.21 26.24 -3.04
CA SER A 212 -23.30 25.57 -3.76
C SER A 212 -23.33 24.05 -3.54
N ASP A 213 -22.19 23.42 -3.29
CA ASP A 213 -22.10 21.97 -3.03
C ASP A 213 -22.67 21.60 -1.66
N LEU A 214 -22.73 22.56 -0.72
CA LEU A 214 -23.26 22.38 0.63
C LEU A 214 -24.65 22.99 0.84
N ALA A 215 -25.05 23.97 0.03
CA ALA A 215 -26.31 24.72 0.20
C ALA A 215 -27.54 23.81 0.37
N LYS A 216 -27.66 22.78 -0.47
CA LYS A 216 -28.76 21.80 -0.37
C LYS A 216 -28.69 20.97 0.92
N ALA A 217 -27.48 20.63 1.38
CA ALA A 217 -27.24 19.79 2.54
C ALA A 217 -27.36 20.55 3.87
N THR A 218 -27.16 21.87 3.87
CA THR A 218 -27.29 22.74 5.04
C THR A 218 -28.62 23.50 5.08
N GLN A 219 -29.42 23.47 4.00
CA GLN A 219 -30.64 24.26 3.82
C GLN A 219 -30.42 25.78 3.94
N VAL A 220 -29.20 26.24 3.68
CA VAL A 220 -28.84 27.65 3.63
C VAL A 220 -28.58 28.01 2.18
N ASP A 221 -29.04 29.18 1.73
CA ASP A 221 -28.76 29.62 0.37
C ASP A 221 -27.24 29.70 0.13
N ALA A 222 -26.79 29.36 -1.07
CA ALA A 222 -25.36 29.29 -1.39
C ALA A 222 -24.65 30.64 -1.19
N THR A 223 -25.32 31.75 -1.49
CA THR A 223 -24.75 33.10 -1.34
C THR A 223 -24.71 33.52 0.12
N GLU A 224 -25.74 33.19 0.90
CA GLU A 224 -25.78 33.43 2.34
C GLU A 224 -24.69 32.63 3.07
N LEU A 225 -24.57 31.33 2.76
CA LEU A 225 -23.57 30.45 3.36
C LEU A 225 -22.14 30.94 3.07
N ALA A 226 -21.87 31.38 1.84
CA ALA A 226 -20.57 31.95 1.47
C ALA A 226 -20.24 33.21 2.27
N ASN A 227 -21.20 34.13 2.40
CA ASN A 227 -21.05 35.37 3.17
C ASN A 227 -20.79 35.08 4.66
N GLU A 228 -21.50 34.11 5.25
CA GLU A 228 -21.32 33.75 6.66
C GLU A 228 -19.96 33.09 6.92
N ILE A 229 -19.47 32.25 6.01
CA ILE A 229 -18.13 31.65 6.09
C ILE A 229 -17.05 32.72 5.98
N GLU A 230 -17.22 33.71 5.09
CA GLU A 230 -16.30 34.82 4.92
C GLU A 230 -16.24 35.71 6.19
N GLN A 231 -17.39 36.02 6.78
CA GLN A 231 -17.48 36.78 8.03
C GLN A 231 -16.86 36.02 9.22
N ALA A 232 -17.10 34.72 9.33
CA ALA A 232 -16.49 33.88 10.36
C ALA A 232 -14.96 33.78 10.23
N THR A 233 -14.44 33.89 9.00
CA THR A 233 -12.99 33.86 8.72
C THR A 233 -12.32 35.19 9.03
N ARG A 234 -12.99 36.33 8.78
CA ARG A 234 -12.46 37.69 9.05
C ARG A 234 -12.40 38.05 10.54
N SER A 235 -13.24 37.44 11.38
CA SER A 235 -13.40 37.80 12.79
C SER A 235 -12.35 37.18 13.74
N GLN A 236 -11.42 36.35 13.25
CA GLN A 236 -10.38 35.72 14.09
C GLN A 236 -8.99 35.73 13.44
N THR A 237 -8.04 36.46 14.02
CA THR A 237 -6.61 36.40 13.69
C THR A 237 -5.80 36.02 14.94
N PRO A 238 -5.05 34.89 14.94
CA PRO A 238 -4.90 33.87 13.89
C PRO A 238 -6.14 32.96 13.74
N PRO A 239 -6.30 32.25 12.59
CA PRO A 239 -7.43 31.37 12.33
C PRO A 239 -7.49 30.23 13.35
N SER A 240 -8.49 30.29 14.24
CA SER A 240 -8.69 29.28 15.28
C SER A 240 -9.65 28.19 14.79
N PRO A 241 -9.44 26.92 15.19
CA PRO A 241 -10.38 25.82 14.92
C PRO A 241 -11.82 26.09 15.41
N LYS A 242 -12.02 27.12 16.23
CA LYS A 242 -13.31 27.53 16.80
C LYS A 242 -14.09 28.53 15.93
N ALA A 243 -13.51 29.05 14.84
CA ALA A 243 -14.15 30.06 13.98
C ALA A 243 -15.55 29.65 13.48
N PHE A 244 -15.71 28.37 13.12
CA PHE A 244 -16.97 27.85 12.58
C PHE A 244 -17.91 27.23 13.62
N ASN A 245 -17.61 27.35 14.93
CA ASN A 245 -18.42 26.71 15.97
C ASN A 245 -19.86 27.25 16.03
N GLY A 246 -20.04 28.57 15.89
CA GLY A 246 -21.36 29.20 15.91
C GLY A 246 -22.21 28.76 14.71
N LEU A 247 -21.63 28.85 13.51
CA LEU A 247 -22.27 28.43 12.26
C LEU A 247 -22.63 26.94 12.26
N ALA A 248 -21.68 26.09 12.67
CA ALA A 248 -21.93 24.65 12.77
C ALA A 248 -23.02 24.30 13.79
N LYS A 249 -23.10 25.01 14.93
CA LYS A 249 -24.15 24.77 15.94
C LYS A 249 -25.54 25.08 15.38
N ARG A 250 -25.68 26.14 14.59
CA ARG A 250 -26.95 26.49 13.92
C ARG A 250 -27.36 25.42 12.92
N ILE A 251 -26.47 25.08 11.98
CA ILE A 251 -26.70 24.03 10.97
C ILE A 251 -27.07 22.69 11.62
N LEU A 252 -26.43 22.31 12.75
CA LEU A 252 -26.75 21.07 13.45
C LEU A 252 -28.14 21.07 14.10
N LEU A 253 -28.63 22.22 14.57
CA LEU A 253 -29.99 22.32 15.11
C LEU A 253 -31.02 22.05 14.01
N ASP A 254 -30.83 22.66 12.85
CA ASP A 254 -31.71 22.48 11.67
C ASP A 254 -31.65 21.04 11.14
N LEU A 255 -30.47 20.40 11.19
CA LEU A 255 -30.31 18.99 10.81
C LEU A 255 -30.99 18.02 11.78
N LYS A 256 -31.11 18.36 13.07
CA LYS A 256 -31.68 17.45 14.08
C LYS A 256 -33.15 17.13 13.78
N GLU A 257 -33.93 18.15 13.42
CA GLU A 257 -35.33 17.99 13.04
C GLU A 257 -35.51 17.15 11.77
N GLN A 258 -34.52 17.12 10.87
CA GLN A 258 -34.57 16.31 9.65
C GLN A 258 -34.31 14.83 9.93
N HIS A 259 -33.29 14.51 10.74
CA HIS A 259 -32.94 13.12 11.05
C HIS A 259 -34.03 12.40 11.85
N ASP A 260 -34.71 13.11 12.75
CA ASP A 260 -35.81 12.55 13.54
C ASP A 260 -37.05 12.24 12.66
N ASN A 261 -37.17 12.85 11.47
CA ASN A 261 -38.30 12.69 10.54
C ASN A 261 -37.97 11.91 9.25
N ASP A 262 -36.70 11.59 8.98
CA ASP A 262 -36.30 10.85 7.77
C ASP A 262 -36.33 9.33 8.00
N GLU A 263 -37.43 8.70 7.62
CA GLU A 263 -37.60 7.24 7.71
C GLU A 263 -36.54 6.45 6.91
N ALA A 264 -35.89 7.06 5.91
CA ALA A 264 -34.85 6.44 5.09
C ALA A 264 -33.43 6.57 5.67
N TYR A 265 -33.24 7.36 6.74
CA TYR A 265 -31.94 7.53 7.40
C TYR A 265 -31.50 6.19 8.05
N PRO A 266 -30.29 5.68 7.75
CA PRO A 266 -29.81 4.45 8.34
C PRO A 266 -29.68 4.61 9.87
N CYS A 267 -30.20 3.66 10.65
CA CYS A 267 -29.94 3.65 12.09
C CYS A 267 -28.45 3.43 12.35
N PHE A 268 -27.73 4.49 12.70
CA PHE A 268 -26.35 4.41 13.20
C PHE A 268 -26.31 4.14 14.73
N ALA A 269 -27.42 3.67 15.31
CA ALA A 269 -27.58 3.41 16.73
C ALA A 269 -26.62 2.33 17.25
N SER A 270 -26.23 2.52 18.50
CA SER A 270 -24.97 2.17 19.14
C SER A 270 -24.70 0.71 19.52
N ASP A 271 -25.40 -0.29 18.94
CA ASP A 271 -25.29 -1.68 19.40
C ASP A 271 -25.02 -2.74 18.33
N HIS A 272 -24.65 -2.38 17.10
CA HIS A 272 -24.21 -3.36 16.09
C HIS A 272 -22.81 -3.01 15.59
N LYS A 273 -21.78 -3.48 16.31
CA LYS A 273 -20.39 -3.47 15.84
C LYS A 273 -20.27 -4.26 14.53
N TYR A 274 -20.08 -3.54 13.41
CA TYR A 274 -19.25 -3.95 12.26
C TYR A 274 -19.53 -5.31 11.55
N THR A 275 -20.78 -5.71 11.30
CA THR A 275 -21.07 -6.98 10.59
C THR A 275 -21.59 -6.88 9.15
N THR A 276 -21.97 -5.71 8.63
CA THR A 276 -22.72 -5.62 7.35
C THR A 276 -21.89 -5.49 6.05
N ASN A 277 -20.56 -5.49 6.10
CA ASN A 277 -19.70 -5.40 4.90
C ASN A 277 -19.15 -6.75 4.37
N LEU A 278 -19.51 -7.88 4.99
CA LEU A 278 -19.03 -9.20 4.56
C LEU A 278 -19.99 -9.82 3.55
N PRO A 279 -19.48 -10.52 2.51
CA PRO A 279 -20.31 -11.25 1.56
C PRO A 279 -20.95 -12.48 2.22
N LEU A 280 -22.05 -12.98 1.65
CA LEU A 280 -22.65 -14.25 2.07
C LEU A 280 -21.71 -15.42 1.73
N ALA A 281 -21.62 -16.41 2.63
CA ALA A 281 -20.87 -17.64 2.36
C ALA A 281 -21.49 -18.44 1.21
N PRO A 282 -20.70 -19.07 0.32
CA PRO A 282 -21.17 -20.05 -0.66
C PRO A 282 -22.06 -21.15 -0.03
N PRO A 283 -23.08 -21.67 -0.75
CA PRO A 283 -24.07 -22.61 -0.17
C PRO A 283 -23.45 -23.87 0.46
N ASP A 284 -22.37 -24.37 -0.15
CA ASP A 284 -21.59 -25.55 0.22
C ASP A 284 -20.86 -25.45 1.56
N ILE A 285 -20.55 -24.23 2.01
CA ILE A 285 -19.87 -23.96 3.29
C ILE A 285 -20.71 -23.11 4.26
N ARG A 286 -21.91 -22.72 3.83
CA ARG A 286 -22.85 -21.93 4.64
C ARG A 286 -23.54 -22.80 5.69
N GLN A 287 -23.94 -24.00 5.31
CA GLN A 287 -24.59 -24.95 6.22
C GLN A 287 -23.76 -26.24 6.30
N PRO A 288 -23.41 -26.70 7.51
CA PRO A 288 -22.77 -27.99 7.66
C PRO A 288 -23.74 -29.11 7.21
N PRO A 289 -23.23 -30.24 6.67
CA PRO A 289 -24.07 -31.35 6.26
C PRO A 289 -24.98 -31.82 7.42
N PRO A 290 -26.28 -32.08 7.21
CA PRO A 290 -27.20 -32.45 8.29
C PRO A 290 -26.76 -33.67 9.12
N ALA A 291 -26.18 -34.69 8.47
CA ALA A 291 -25.64 -35.89 9.11
C ALA A 291 -24.42 -35.62 10.01
N PHE A 292 -23.73 -34.49 9.79
CA PHE A 292 -22.58 -34.07 10.58
C PHE A 292 -23.01 -33.39 11.89
N ILE A 293 -24.11 -32.63 11.85
CA ILE A 293 -24.65 -31.92 13.02
C ILE A 293 -25.22 -32.90 14.06
N SER A 294 -25.90 -33.97 13.62
CA SER A 294 -26.48 -34.97 14.53
C SER A 294 -25.42 -35.71 15.36
N ASN A 295 -24.26 -36.03 14.77
CA ASN A 295 -23.17 -36.72 15.48
C ASN A 295 -22.48 -35.83 16.52
N ILE A 296 -22.39 -34.51 16.27
CA ILE A 296 -21.80 -33.54 17.22
C ILE A 296 -22.72 -33.32 18.43
N GLN A 297 -24.03 -33.41 18.26
CA GLN A 297 -25.01 -33.26 19.35
C GLN A 297 -25.04 -34.45 20.32
N GLU A 298 -24.63 -35.65 19.90
CA GLU A 298 -24.54 -36.82 20.80
C GLU A 298 -23.28 -36.79 21.68
N GLU A 299 -22.16 -36.22 21.20
CA GLU A 299 -20.89 -36.12 21.97
C GLU A 299 -20.87 -34.95 22.98
N SER A 300 -21.83 -34.02 22.92
CA SER A 300 -21.82 -32.76 23.69
C SER A 300 -22.56 -32.81 25.05
N TYR A 301 -22.93 -34.01 25.54
CA TYR A 301 -23.68 -34.19 26.80
C TYR A 301 -22.85 -34.50 28.06
N SER A 302 -21.53 -34.34 28.06
CA SER A 302 -20.70 -34.41 29.30
C SER A 302 -20.10 -33.05 29.64
N LYS A 303 -20.80 -32.30 30.50
CA LYS A 303 -20.59 -30.87 30.76
C LYS A 303 -19.38 -30.49 31.64
N GLU A 304 -18.44 -31.40 31.93
CA GLU A 304 -17.36 -31.11 32.91
C GLU A 304 -15.92 -31.31 32.44
N ASP A 305 -15.65 -31.83 31.23
CA ASP A 305 -14.28 -32.14 30.77
C ASP A 305 -13.83 -31.43 29.47
N HIS A 306 -14.48 -30.32 29.07
CA HIS A 306 -14.19 -29.66 27.78
C HIS A 306 -12.80 -28.98 27.68
N ASP A 307 -12.06 -28.85 28.79
CA ASP A 307 -10.68 -28.33 28.81
C ASP A 307 -9.61 -29.43 28.71
N THR A 308 -10.01 -30.71 28.72
CA THR A 308 -9.13 -31.88 28.54
C THR A 308 -9.66 -32.80 27.46
N LEU A 309 -9.87 -32.28 26.25
CA LEU A 309 -9.90 -33.13 25.06
C LEU A 309 -8.51 -33.77 24.90
N ARG A 310 -8.43 -35.03 25.35
CA ARG A 310 -7.36 -36.03 25.17
C ARG A 310 -6.22 -35.58 24.25
N ILE A 311 -5.20 -34.97 24.84
CA ILE A 311 -3.85 -34.86 24.26
C ILE A 311 -3.26 -36.28 24.29
N VAL A 312 -3.52 -37.09 23.26
CA VAL A 312 -2.96 -38.46 23.17
C VAL A 312 -2.35 -38.78 21.79
N SER A 313 -2.25 -37.82 20.87
CA SER A 313 -1.53 -38.02 19.60
C SER A 313 -0.76 -36.78 19.19
N GLU A 314 0.41 -36.96 18.56
CA GLU A 314 1.13 -35.90 17.86
C GLU A 314 0.21 -35.28 16.81
N SER A 315 0.08 -33.94 16.78
CA SER A 315 -0.72 -33.24 15.78
C SER A 315 -0.15 -33.49 14.38
N MET A 316 -1.02 -33.77 13.42
CA MET A 316 -0.64 -34.04 12.04
C MET A 316 -0.20 -32.77 11.32
N SER A 317 0.71 -32.91 10.35
CA SER A 317 0.99 -31.86 9.37
C SER A 317 -0.16 -31.76 8.36
N VAL A 318 -0.30 -30.62 7.68
CA VAL A 318 -1.30 -30.43 6.62
C VAL A 318 -1.09 -31.46 5.50
N GLN A 319 0.15 -31.77 5.15
CA GLN A 319 0.49 -32.77 4.15
C GLN A 319 0.06 -34.18 4.58
N ASP A 320 0.26 -34.56 5.84
CA ASP A 320 -0.17 -35.87 6.35
C ASP A 320 -1.69 -36.01 6.31
N VAL A 321 -2.41 -34.92 6.61
CA VAL A 321 -3.87 -34.88 6.52
C VAL A 321 -4.34 -35.11 5.09
N LEU A 322 -3.71 -34.44 4.11
CA LEU A 322 -4.04 -34.60 2.69
C LEU A 322 -3.70 -36.02 2.19
N LEU A 323 -2.58 -36.60 2.63
CA LEU A 323 -2.18 -37.97 2.27
C LEU A 323 -3.13 -39.03 2.86
N GLU A 324 -3.54 -38.87 4.11
CA GLU A 324 -4.51 -39.77 4.75
C GLU A 324 -5.88 -39.74 4.04
N GLN A 325 -6.26 -38.57 3.51
CA GLN A 325 -7.47 -38.41 2.71
C GLN A 325 -7.41 -39.14 1.37
N ASP A 326 -6.33 -38.94 0.61
CA ASP A 326 -6.17 -39.55 -0.72
C ASP A 326 -6.15 -41.09 -0.62
N GLY A 327 -5.46 -41.64 0.39
CA GLY A 327 -5.43 -43.08 0.64
C GLY A 327 -6.81 -43.65 1.00
N ARG A 328 -7.70 -42.86 1.63
CA ARG A 328 -9.06 -43.28 1.99
C ARG A 328 -10.06 -43.10 0.84
N LEU A 329 -9.90 -42.06 0.02
CA LEU A 329 -10.68 -41.88 -1.21
C LEU A 329 -10.48 -43.08 -2.14
N GLN A 330 -9.23 -43.55 -2.29
CA GLN A 330 -8.92 -44.76 -3.05
C GLN A 330 -9.59 -46.02 -2.45
N ASN A 331 -9.57 -46.21 -1.13
CA ASN A 331 -10.25 -47.34 -0.48
C ASN A 331 -11.79 -47.25 -0.51
N SER A 332 -12.37 -46.06 -0.65
CA SER A 332 -13.83 -45.86 -0.76
C SER A 332 -14.40 -46.26 -2.13
N PHE A 333 -13.57 -46.22 -3.19
CA PHE A 333 -13.96 -46.70 -4.52
C PHE A 333 -14.18 -48.21 -4.56
N ASP A 334 -13.52 -48.97 -3.68
CA ASP A 334 -13.71 -50.42 -3.55
C ASP A 334 -14.92 -50.81 -2.68
N ALA A 335 -15.50 -49.86 -1.94
CA ALA A 335 -16.57 -50.09 -0.97
C ALA A 335 -17.86 -49.31 -1.31
N ALA A 336 -18.35 -49.46 -2.54
CA ALA A 336 -19.60 -48.84 -3.03
C ALA A 336 -20.89 -49.48 -2.45
N SER A 337 -20.94 -49.78 -1.15
CA SER A 337 -22.19 -50.13 -0.47
C SER A 337 -22.21 -49.71 1.00
N LYS A 338 -22.45 -48.42 1.26
CA LYS A 338 -23.15 -47.89 2.45
C LYS A 338 -23.17 -46.37 2.41
N ASN A 339 -24.36 -45.78 2.54
CA ASN A 339 -24.61 -44.34 2.74
C ASN A 339 -24.13 -43.88 4.14
N SER A 340 -22.86 -44.13 4.50
CA SER A 340 -22.28 -43.63 5.74
C SER A 340 -21.25 -42.55 5.40
N VAL A 341 -21.53 -41.30 5.75
CA VAL A 341 -20.54 -40.22 5.73
C VAL A 341 -19.49 -40.57 6.79
N SER A 342 -18.32 -41.07 6.37
CA SER A 342 -17.22 -41.36 7.29
C SER A 342 -16.67 -40.03 7.80
N THR A 343 -16.98 -39.70 9.05
CA THR A 343 -16.47 -38.51 9.72
C THR A 343 -15.22 -38.92 10.50
N THR A 344 -14.08 -38.28 10.24
CA THR A 344 -12.85 -38.51 11.01
C THR A 344 -12.41 -37.21 11.62
N THR A 345 -12.26 -37.22 12.93
CA THR A 345 -11.70 -36.10 13.69
C THR A 345 -10.20 -36.08 13.50
N ILE A 346 -9.69 -34.94 13.07
CA ILE A 346 -8.28 -34.68 12.77
C ILE A 346 -7.81 -33.56 13.67
N ASP A 347 -6.64 -33.75 14.28
CA ASP A 347 -5.89 -32.73 15.01
C ASP A 347 -4.65 -32.37 14.19
N MET A 348 -4.56 -31.12 13.74
CA MET A 348 -3.48 -30.67 12.87
C MET A 348 -2.89 -29.34 13.31
N VAL A 349 -1.66 -29.09 12.89
CA VAL A 349 -0.98 -27.79 13.02
C VAL A 349 -0.59 -27.28 11.65
N GLY A 350 -0.81 -25.99 11.42
CA GLY A 350 -0.38 -25.36 10.18
C GLY A 350 -0.39 -23.84 10.23
N TRP A 351 0.03 -23.24 9.13
CA TRP A 351 0.09 -21.80 8.94
C TRP A 351 -1.06 -21.31 8.06
N VAL A 352 -1.68 -20.21 8.47
CA VAL A 352 -2.72 -19.56 7.68
C VAL A 352 -2.05 -18.80 6.53
N GLN A 353 -2.23 -19.28 5.32
CA GLN A 353 -1.76 -18.62 4.09
C GLN A 353 -2.77 -17.58 3.60
N ASN A 354 -4.06 -17.91 3.66
CA ASN A 354 -5.14 -17.05 3.19
C ASN A 354 -6.36 -17.13 4.11
N ARG A 355 -7.13 -16.03 4.17
CA ARG A 355 -8.36 -15.95 4.96
C ARG A 355 -9.45 -15.22 4.19
N ARG A 356 -10.66 -15.79 4.21
CA ARG A 356 -11.89 -15.12 3.76
C ARG A 356 -12.94 -15.15 4.88
N ARG A 357 -13.59 -14.01 5.11
CA ARG A 357 -14.67 -13.87 6.10
C ARG A 357 -15.99 -13.59 5.39
N PHE A 358 -17.06 -14.12 5.94
CA PHE A 358 -18.41 -14.01 5.42
C PHE A 358 -19.36 -13.52 6.51
N ARG A 359 -20.62 -13.24 6.15
CA ARG A 359 -21.69 -12.97 7.12
C ARG A 359 -21.87 -14.15 8.08
N ASP A 360 -22.58 -13.90 9.17
CA ASP A 360 -22.90 -14.92 10.19
C ASP A 360 -21.66 -15.54 10.86
N SER A 361 -20.58 -14.77 10.97
CA SER A 361 -19.30 -15.18 11.59
C SER A 361 -18.64 -16.41 10.94
N VAL A 362 -18.97 -16.72 9.68
CA VAL A 362 -18.32 -17.81 8.93
C VAL A 362 -16.97 -17.34 8.38
N THR A 363 -15.92 -18.13 8.62
CA THR A 363 -14.56 -17.84 8.13
C THR A 363 -13.97 -19.07 7.44
N VAL A 364 -13.35 -18.87 6.28
CA VAL A 364 -12.64 -19.90 5.52
C VAL A 364 -11.15 -19.57 5.51
N LEU A 365 -10.33 -20.56 5.85
CA LEU A 365 -8.88 -20.47 5.92
C LEU A 365 -8.27 -21.43 4.90
N GLU A 366 -7.19 -21.00 4.25
CA GLU A 366 -6.28 -21.88 3.53
C GLU A 366 -5.05 -22.08 4.39
N VAL A 367 -4.80 -23.33 4.81
CA VAL A 367 -3.75 -23.70 5.76
C VAL A 367 -2.68 -24.54 5.05
N VAL A 368 -1.41 -24.32 5.39
CA VAL A 368 -0.21 -24.97 4.80
C VAL A 368 0.83 -25.31 5.87
N ASP A 369 1.74 -26.24 5.60
CA ASP A 369 2.80 -26.62 6.56
C ASP A 369 3.91 -25.58 6.70
N SER A 370 4.25 -24.88 5.62
CA SER A 370 5.29 -23.85 5.62
C SER A 370 4.85 -22.59 4.89
N MET A 371 5.13 -21.43 5.48
CA MET A 371 4.84 -20.13 4.88
C MET A 371 5.86 -19.85 3.77
N VAL A 372 5.50 -20.13 2.52
CA VAL A 372 6.27 -19.65 1.37
C VAL A 372 5.83 -18.22 1.05
N PRO A 373 6.74 -17.22 1.02
CA PRO A 373 6.41 -15.90 0.52
C PRO A 373 5.95 -16.06 -0.94
N VAL A 374 4.71 -15.69 -1.23
CA VAL A 374 4.10 -15.84 -2.57
C VAL A 374 4.87 -15.06 -3.66
N GLY A 375 5.81 -14.17 -3.29
CA GLY A 375 6.78 -13.55 -4.20
C GLY A 375 8.06 -14.35 -4.44
N ALA A 376 8.54 -15.13 -3.46
CA ALA A 376 9.81 -15.87 -3.58
C ALA A 376 9.70 -17.15 -4.45
N ALA A 377 8.49 -17.68 -4.63
CA ALA A 377 8.23 -18.78 -5.56
C ALA A 377 8.05 -18.29 -7.01
N ALA A 378 7.71 -17.01 -7.23
CA ALA A 378 7.60 -16.44 -8.57
C ALA A 378 8.96 -15.95 -9.11
N ASP A 379 9.85 -15.50 -8.22
CA ASP A 379 11.15 -14.91 -8.61
C ASP A 379 12.31 -15.92 -8.67
N ASN A 380 12.15 -17.15 -8.14
CA ASN A 380 13.17 -18.22 -8.19
C ASN A 380 12.95 -19.25 -9.31
N ILE A 381 11.98 -19.03 -10.19
CA ILE A 381 11.71 -19.93 -11.31
C ILE A 381 12.26 -19.26 -12.56
N PRO A 382 13.35 -19.78 -13.16
CA PRO A 382 13.82 -19.26 -14.45
C PRO A 382 12.69 -19.39 -15.46
N ASP A 383 12.57 -18.36 -16.31
CA ASP A 383 11.56 -18.12 -17.33
C ASP A 383 11.47 -19.27 -18.38
N GLN A 384 11.00 -20.44 -17.94
CA GLN A 384 10.64 -21.58 -18.76
C GLN A 384 9.17 -21.89 -18.49
N ASN A 385 8.39 -21.93 -19.57
CA ASN A 385 6.97 -22.30 -19.59
C ASN A 385 6.67 -23.47 -18.65
N LEU A 386 6.16 -23.18 -17.45
CA LEU A 386 5.63 -24.18 -16.56
C LEU A 386 4.29 -24.65 -17.12
N ALA A 387 4.14 -25.96 -17.31
CA ALA A 387 2.86 -26.58 -17.61
C ALA A 387 1.86 -26.29 -16.47
N GLU A 388 0.57 -26.10 -16.81
CA GLU A 388 -0.53 -25.88 -15.84
C GLU A 388 -0.51 -26.89 -14.68
N ASP A 389 -0.07 -28.11 -14.96
CA ASP A 389 0.07 -29.23 -14.02
C ASP A 389 0.95 -28.94 -12.78
N GLN A 390 2.01 -28.12 -12.91
CA GLN A 390 2.90 -27.79 -11.78
C GLN A 390 2.34 -26.69 -10.87
N ILE A 391 1.48 -25.81 -11.41
CA ILE A 391 0.75 -24.82 -10.63
C ILE A 391 -0.35 -25.54 -9.83
N ASP A 392 -1.03 -26.49 -10.44
CA ASP A 392 -2.04 -27.31 -9.75
C ASP A 392 -1.42 -28.14 -8.61
N ALA A 393 -0.20 -28.67 -8.79
CA ALA A 393 0.52 -29.36 -7.71
C ALA A 393 0.81 -28.47 -6.48
N LEU A 394 1.10 -27.18 -6.68
CA LEU A 394 1.30 -26.20 -5.59
C LEU A 394 -0.01 -25.79 -4.90
N TRP A 395 -1.14 -25.87 -5.61
CA TRP A 395 -2.47 -25.57 -5.07
C TRP A 395 -3.07 -26.77 -4.33
N ASN A 396 -2.67 -27.99 -4.71
CA ASN A 396 -3.06 -29.24 -4.07
C ASN A 396 -2.42 -29.48 -2.69
N GLN A 397 -1.50 -28.63 -2.24
CA GLN A 397 -0.87 -28.68 -0.90
C GLN A 397 -1.59 -27.81 0.15
N ARG A 398 -2.81 -27.34 -0.12
CA ARG A 398 -3.55 -26.44 0.78
C ARG A 398 -4.81 -27.10 1.31
N LEU A 399 -4.97 -27.14 2.62
CA LEU A 399 -6.20 -27.58 3.25
C LEU A 399 -7.15 -26.40 3.48
N LYS A 400 -8.40 -26.53 3.02
CA LYS A 400 -9.45 -25.54 3.29
C LYS A 400 -10.12 -25.86 4.62
N CYS A 401 -10.08 -24.92 5.54
CA CYS A 401 -10.66 -25.06 6.88
C CYS A 401 -11.79 -24.05 7.07
N VAL A 402 -12.96 -24.52 7.49
CA VAL A 402 -14.17 -23.70 7.70
C VAL A 402 -14.44 -23.58 9.19
N ILE A 403 -14.42 -22.35 9.67
CA ILE A 403 -14.88 -21.96 11.00
C ILE A 403 -16.32 -21.49 10.86
N ASN A 404 -17.25 -22.29 11.36
CA ASN A 404 -18.68 -22.00 11.36
C ASN A 404 -19.20 -22.02 12.82
N PRO A 405 -19.94 -21.00 13.28
CA PRO A 405 -20.48 -20.97 14.64
C PRO A 405 -21.31 -22.19 15.05
N GLN A 406 -21.95 -22.86 14.10
CA GLN A 406 -22.79 -24.04 14.35
C GLN A 406 -21.98 -25.31 14.63
N VAL A 407 -20.70 -25.35 14.21
CA VAL A 407 -19.83 -26.52 14.31
C VAL A 407 -18.82 -26.41 15.46
N LEU A 408 -18.42 -25.19 15.80
CA LEU A 408 -17.50 -24.97 16.92
C LEU A 408 -18.09 -25.54 18.21
N PHE A 409 -17.29 -26.27 18.99
CA PHE A 409 -17.74 -26.91 20.24
C PHE A 409 -18.36 -25.91 21.23
N CYS A 410 -17.97 -24.65 21.18
CA CYS A 410 -18.52 -23.60 22.03
C CYS A 410 -19.83 -22.97 21.52
N GLN A 411 -20.38 -23.38 20.35
CA GLN A 411 -21.58 -22.84 19.68
C GLN A 411 -21.83 -21.34 19.91
N ASN A 412 -20.75 -20.54 19.88
CA ASN A 412 -20.75 -19.15 20.28
C ASN A 412 -20.27 -18.30 19.11
N SER A 413 -21.19 -17.51 18.55
CA SER A 413 -20.94 -16.61 17.42
C SER A 413 -19.86 -15.56 17.73
N THR A 414 -19.67 -15.21 19.00
CA THR A 414 -18.62 -14.29 19.46
C THR A 414 -17.23 -14.90 19.32
N ARG A 415 -17.01 -16.14 19.78
CA ARG A 415 -15.72 -16.84 19.63
C ARG A 415 -15.39 -17.11 18.15
N ALA A 416 -16.39 -17.49 17.35
CA ALA A 416 -16.21 -17.67 15.91
C ALA A 416 -15.74 -16.37 15.22
N ASN A 417 -16.34 -15.24 15.60
CA ASN A 417 -15.97 -13.92 15.11
C ASN A 417 -14.55 -13.51 15.56
N MET A 418 -14.22 -13.78 16.83
CA MET A 418 -12.91 -13.53 17.43
C MET A 418 -11.80 -14.25 16.65
N TYR A 419 -11.90 -15.57 16.49
CA TYR A 419 -10.93 -16.33 15.69
C TYR A 419 -10.94 -15.90 14.22
N GLY A 420 -12.11 -15.60 13.65
CA GLY A 420 -12.19 -15.04 12.30
C GLY A 420 -11.36 -13.77 12.11
N GLN A 421 -11.17 -12.96 13.16
CA GLN A 421 -10.34 -11.75 13.14
C GLN A 421 -8.86 -12.04 13.43
N LEU A 422 -8.58 -12.91 14.41
CA LEU A 422 -7.22 -13.26 14.86
C LEU A 422 -6.42 -14.09 13.85
N LEU A 423 -7.08 -15.02 13.14
CA LEU A 423 -6.43 -15.97 12.25
C LEU A 423 -6.10 -15.35 10.88
N ALA A 424 -5.30 -14.30 10.88
CA ALA A 424 -4.83 -13.61 9.69
C ALA A 424 -3.70 -14.38 8.98
N PRO A 425 -3.40 -14.05 7.70
CA PRO A 425 -2.23 -14.60 7.04
C PRO A 425 -0.95 -14.40 7.85
N GLY A 426 -0.17 -15.46 8.01
CA GLY A 426 1.04 -15.51 8.85
C GLY A 426 0.79 -15.86 10.32
N SER A 427 -0.45 -16.19 10.71
CA SER A 427 -0.73 -16.84 12.00
C SER A 427 -0.49 -18.36 11.90
N GLN A 428 0.03 -18.96 12.97
CA GLN A 428 0.11 -20.42 13.12
C GLN A 428 -0.98 -20.91 14.07
N VAL A 429 -1.63 -21.99 13.69
CA VAL A 429 -2.84 -22.49 14.34
C VAL A 429 -2.76 -23.99 14.54
N ARG A 430 -3.32 -24.44 15.66
CA ARG A 430 -3.73 -25.84 15.85
C ARG A 430 -5.24 -25.92 15.70
N MET A 431 -5.72 -26.89 14.94
CA MET A 431 -7.14 -27.06 14.67
C MET A 431 -7.54 -28.50 14.88
N VAL A 432 -8.66 -28.68 15.56
CA VAL A 432 -9.36 -29.97 15.64
C VAL A 432 -10.66 -29.84 14.88
N GLY A 433 -10.93 -30.78 13.99
CA GLY A 433 -12.11 -30.74 13.16
C GLY A 433 -12.28 -32.00 12.35
N SER A 434 -13.38 -32.08 11.61
CA SER A 434 -13.69 -33.24 10.81
C SER A 434 -13.69 -32.89 9.33
N ILE A 435 -13.17 -33.77 8.49
CA ILE A 435 -13.25 -33.59 7.04
C ILE A 435 -14.47 -34.32 6.49
N VAL A 436 -15.22 -33.65 5.64
CA VAL A 436 -16.31 -34.25 4.88
C VAL A 436 -15.83 -34.47 3.46
N ALA A 437 -15.65 -35.74 3.06
CA ALA A 437 -15.44 -36.09 1.67
C ALA A 437 -16.78 -35.97 0.93
N THR A 438 -16.88 -35.04 -0.02
CA THR A 438 -18.03 -34.97 -0.91
C THR A 438 -17.82 -35.99 -2.03
N ALA A 439 -18.76 -36.93 -2.17
CA ALA A 439 -18.76 -37.88 -3.29
C ALA A 439 -18.69 -37.10 -4.60
N ALA A 440 -17.73 -37.45 -5.44
CA ALA A 440 -17.42 -36.76 -6.68
C ALA A 440 -18.68 -36.58 -7.56
N HIS A 441 -18.94 -35.35 -8.01
CA HIS A 441 -19.88 -35.14 -9.12
C HIS A 441 -19.24 -35.68 -10.41
N GLU A 442 -19.77 -36.81 -10.91
CA GLU A 442 -19.32 -37.59 -12.08
C GLU A 442 -19.28 -36.87 -13.45
N LYS A 443 -19.24 -35.53 -13.56
CA LYS A 443 -19.40 -34.86 -14.88
C LYS A 443 -18.35 -33.85 -15.31
N THR A 444 -17.33 -33.50 -14.50
CA THR A 444 -16.39 -32.43 -14.89
C THR A 444 -14.90 -32.72 -14.69
N GLY A 445 -14.49 -33.92 -14.26
CA GLY A 445 -13.06 -34.30 -14.19
C GLY A 445 -12.21 -33.55 -13.15
N ASN A 446 -12.76 -32.55 -12.45
CA ASN A 446 -12.06 -31.82 -11.39
C ASN A 446 -12.38 -32.42 -10.01
N SER A 447 -11.35 -32.76 -9.23
CA SER A 447 -11.53 -33.17 -7.83
C SER A 447 -12.10 -31.99 -7.02
N VAL A 448 -13.09 -32.27 -6.18
CA VAL A 448 -13.61 -31.24 -5.25
C VAL A 448 -12.60 -31.11 -4.12
N PRO A 449 -12.05 -29.92 -3.84
CA PRO A 449 -11.05 -29.75 -2.80
C PRO A 449 -11.66 -30.04 -1.43
N SER A 450 -11.01 -30.92 -0.66
CA SER A 450 -11.45 -31.32 0.66
C SER A 450 -11.59 -30.15 1.62
N VAL A 451 -12.68 -30.16 2.39
CA VAL A 451 -13.01 -29.10 3.35
C VAL A 451 -13.07 -29.67 4.76
N MET A 452 -12.20 -29.16 5.63
CA MET A 452 -12.21 -29.45 7.06
C MET A 452 -13.17 -28.51 7.79
N TRP A 453 -14.13 -29.06 8.52
CA TRP A 453 -15.02 -28.32 9.39
C TRP A 453 -14.43 -28.25 10.79
N VAL A 454 -14.08 -27.04 11.21
CA VAL A 454 -13.30 -26.81 12.42
C VAL A 454 -14.21 -26.78 13.64
N GLN A 455 -13.90 -27.64 14.62
CA GLN A 455 -14.64 -27.77 15.88
C GLN A 455 -13.92 -27.05 17.03
N ASN A 456 -12.59 -27.04 17.01
CA ASN A 456 -11.76 -26.31 17.97
C ASN A 456 -10.57 -25.62 17.30
N VAL A 457 -10.16 -24.48 17.83
CA VAL A 457 -8.98 -23.72 17.37
C VAL A 457 -8.16 -23.26 18.57
N GLU A 458 -6.85 -23.41 18.46
CA GLU A 458 -5.86 -22.82 19.36
C GLU A 458 -4.87 -21.98 18.54
N LEU A 459 -4.66 -20.73 18.96
CA LEU A 459 -3.69 -19.83 18.31
C LEU A 459 -2.28 -20.07 18.88
N LEU A 460 -1.40 -20.68 18.09
CA LEU A 460 -0.01 -20.97 18.50
C LEU A 460 0.95 -19.80 18.22
N HIS A 461 0.66 -19.03 17.16
CA HIS A 461 1.46 -17.86 16.76
C HIS A 461 0.55 -16.80 16.12
N SER A 462 0.62 -15.57 16.61
CA SER A 462 -0.14 -14.43 16.06
C SER A 462 0.52 -13.86 14.80
N SER A 463 -0.28 -13.30 13.89
CA SER A 463 0.25 -12.50 12.78
C SER A 463 0.95 -11.25 13.34
N TRP A 464 2.13 -10.92 12.83
CA TRP A 464 2.90 -9.74 13.25
C TRP A 464 2.23 -8.41 12.88
N ARG A 465 1.07 -8.41 12.22
CA ARG A 465 0.35 -7.18 11.83
C ARG A 465 -0.05 -6.41 13.09
N PRO A 466 0.21 -5.09 13.17
CA PRO A 466 -0.13 -4.27 14.34
C PRO A 466 -1.59 -4.43 14.77
N SER A 467 -2.52 -4.45 13.80
CA SER A 467 -3.95 -4.63 14.04
C SER A 467 -4.31 -5.99 14.68
N SER A 468 -3.58 -7.06 14.32
CA SER A 468 -3.82 -8.41 14.85
C SER A 468 -3.29 -8.55 16.28
N VAL A 469 -2.10 -8.00 16.54
CA VAL A 469 -1.50 -7.96 17.88
C VAL A 469 -2.35 -7.13 18.83
N GLN A 470 -2.76 -5.93 18.41
CA GLN A 470 -3.65 -5.07 19.19
C GLN A 470 -4.97 -5.77 19.51
N TYR A 471 -5.62 -6.35 18.49
CA TYR A 471 -6.89 -7.04 18.69
C TYR A 471 -6.73 -8.22 19.67
N LEU A 472 -5.67 -9.02 19.56
CA LEU A 472 -5.39 -10.11 20.51
C LEU A 472 -5.25 -9.63 21.96
N ILE A 473 -4.57 -8.51 22.18
CA ILE A 473 -4.45 -7.89 23.51
C ILE A 473 -5.82 -7.43 24.01
N GLU A 474 -6.63 -6.80 23.16
CA GLU A 474 -7.98 -6.37 23.52
C GLU A 474 -8.90 -7.55 23.88
N GLN A 475 -8.80 -8.67 23.16
CA GLN A 475 -9.56 -9.88 23.49
C GLN A 475 -9.11 -10.51 24.81
N ALA A 476 -7.81 -10.46 25.13
CA ALA A 476 -7.29 -10.92 26.40
C ALA A 476 -7.76 -10.02 27.57
N VAL A 477 -7.82 -8.70 27.36
CA VAL A 477 -8.42 -7.75 28.33
C VAL A 477 -9.90 -8.04 28.54
N ALA A 478 -10.62 -8.33 27.46
CA ALA A 478 -12.04 -8.72 27.51
C ALA A 478 -12.28 -10.12 28.08
N GLN A 479 -11.22 -10.87 28.43
CA GLN A 479 -11.26 -12.25 28.92
C GLN A 479 -11.92 -13.24 27.93
N GLU A 480 -11.94 -12.91 26.64
CA GLU A 480 -12.48 -13.79 25.59
C GLU A 480 -11.48 -14.86 25.14
N ILE A 481 -10.19 -14.65 25.40
CA ILE A 481 -9.10 -15.59 25.15
C ILE A 481 -8.28 -15.81 26.43
N LYS A 482 -7.75 -17.03 26.62
CA LYS A 482 -6.93 -17.36 27.79
C LYS A 482 -5.62 -16.56 27.74
N LEU A 483 -5.17 -16.04 28.89
CA LEU A 483 -3.92 -15.27 28.98
C LEU A 483 -2.71 -16.08 28.52
N ILE A 484 -2.71 -17.39 28.80
CA ILE A 484 -1.63 -18.31 28.40
C ILE A 484 -1.58 -18.45 26.88
N GLU A 485 -2.73 -18.68 26.24
CA GLU A 485 -2.85 -18.76 24.77
C GLU A 485 -2.39 -17.45 24.12
N ALA A 486 -2.85 -16.31 24.62
CA ALA A 486 -2.46 -14.99 24.09
C ALA A 486 -0.96 -14.71 24.26
N ALA A 487 -0.37 -15.04 25.41
CA ALA A 487 1.06 -14.87 25.67
C ALA A 487 1.92 -15.76 24.77
N GLN A 488 1.54 -17.04 24.62
CA GLN A 488 2.19 -18.00 23.73
C GLN A 488 2.11 -17.58 22.25
N ALA A 489 0.95 -17.08 21.81
CA ALA A 489 0.75 -16.56 20.46
C ALA A 489 1.60 -15.31 20.17
N LEU A 490 1.82 -14.46 21.18
CA LEU A 490 2.63 -13.24 21.08
C LEU A 490 4.13 -13.45 21.39
N LYS A 491 4.53 -14.67 21.76
CA LYS A 491 5.91 -15.02 22.16
C LYS A 491 6.44 -14.12 23.28
N ILE A 492 5.59 -13.82 24.26
CA ILE A 492 5.95 -13.07 25.47
C ILE A 492 5.72 -13.91 26.73
N PRO A 493 6.41 -13.61 27.85
CA PRO A 493 6.13 -14.26 29.13
C PRO A 493 4.70 -13.99 29.61
N ASN A 494 4.09 -14.99 30.25
CA ASN A 494 2.73 -14.87 30.83
C ASN A 494 2.61 -13.68 31.79
N GLU A 495 3.65 -13.41 32.59
CA GLU A 495 3.71 -12.26 33.50
C GLU A 495 3.61 -10.92 32.76
N LYS A 496 4.29 -10.81 31.62
CA LYS A 496 4.22 -9.61 30.77
C LYS A 496 2.83 -9.44 30.15
N MET A 497 2.17 -10.53 29.76
CA MET A 497 0.80 -10.45 29.28
C MET A 497 -0.16 -9.98 30.39
N GLY A 498 0.03 -10.48 31.61
CA GLY A 498 -0.72 -10.02 32.79
C GLY A 498 -0.54 -8.54 33.08
N SER A 499 0.68 -8.01 32.96
CA SER A 499 0.94 -6.58 33.17
C SER A 499 0.29 -5.70 32.10
N ILE A 500 0.30 -6.12 30.83
CA ILE A 500 -0.36 -5.40 29.72
C ILE A 500 -1.89 -5.37 29.94
N VAL A 501 -2.48 -6.49 30.35
CA VAL A 501 -3.92 -6.57 30.63
C VAL A 501 -4.33 -5.69 31.81
N ALA A 502 -3.46 -5.56 32.81
CA ALA A 502 -3.69 -4.70 33.98
C ALA A 502 -3.50 -3.20 33.70
N MET A 503 -3.00 -2.78 32.54
CA MET A 503 -2.86 -1.36 32.19
C MET A 503 -4.23 -0.72 31.99
N ASN A 504 -4.49 0.45 32.59
CA ASN A 504 -5.78 1.14 32.45
C ASN A 504 -5.89 1.96 31.14
N GLU A 505 -4.78 2.49 30.62
CA GLU A 505 -4.78 3.38 29.44
C GLU A 505 -4.68 2.62 28.11
N ALA A 506 -5.62 2.88 27.20
CA ALA A 506 -5.66 2.25 25.87
C ALA A 506 -4.43 2.60 25.01
N THR A 507 -3.97 3.86 25.06
CA THR A 507 -2.79 4.34 24.34
C THR A 507 -1.51 3.61 24.71
N THR A 508 -1.37 3.21 25.98
CA THR A 508 -0.19 2.49 26.46
C THR A 508 -0.19 1.04 25.98
N ARG A 509 -1.37 0.39 25.95
CA ARG A 509 -1.55 -0.94 25.36
C ARG A 509 -1.30 -0.94 23.84
N GLU A 510 -1.72 0.11 23.13
CA GLU A 510 -1.42 0.29 21.71
C GLU A 510 0.10 0.42 21.45
N TRP A 511 0.82 1.11 22.33
CA TRP A 511 2.27 1.23 22.23
C TRP A 511 2.98 -0.12 22.45
N GLU A 512 2.58 -0.87 23.49
CA GLU A 512 3.08 -2.25 23.71
C GLU A 512 2.73 -3.17 22.53
N ALA A 513 1.53 -3.07 21.98
CA ALA A 513 1.11 -3.83 20.80
C ALA A 513 2.02 -3.55 19.59
N ALA A 514 2.37 -2.27 19.37
CA ALA A 514 3.28 -1.87 18.29
C ALA A 514 4.70 -2.44 18.49
N GLU A 515 5.20 -2.45 19.73
CA GLU A 515 6.52 -2.99 20.04
C GLU A 515 6.58 -4.52 19.91
N ILE A 516 5.53 -5.23 20.36
CA ILE A 516 5.40 -6.68 20.19
C ILE A 516 5.27 -7.03 18.70
N SER A 517 4.46 -6.28 17.95
CA SER A 517 4.33 -6.41 16.49
C SER A 517 5.67 -6.28 15.78
N ARG A 518 6.49 -5.29 16.18
CA ARG A 518 7.86 -5.12 15.65
C ARG A 518 8.74 -6.34 15.93
N LYS A 519 8.71 -6.89 17.14
CA LYS A 519 9.50 -8.07 17.53
C LYS A 519 9.07 -9.32 16.76
N LEU A 520 7.77 -9.57 16.63
CA LEU A 520 7.23 -10.68 15.85
C LEU A 520 7.58 -10.54 14.36
N GLN A 521 7.55 -9.32 13.82
CA GLN A 521 7.95 -9.05 12.44
C GLN A 521 9.44 -9.36 12.22
N GLN A 522 10.30 -9.00 13.17
CA GLN A 522 11.73 -9.32 13.13
C GLN A 522 11.94 -10.84 13.11
N GLN A 523 11.34 -11.57 14.06
CA GLN A 523 11.42 -13.03 14.13
C GLN A 523 10.88 -13.72 12.87
N ALA A 524 9.77 -13.25 12.30
CA ALA A 524 9.21 -13.79 11.07
C ALA A 524 10.10 -13.54 9.84
N MET A 525 10.78 -12.38 9.79
CA MET A 525 11.81 -12.10 8.78
C MET A 525 13.03 -13.00 8.95
N ASP A 526 13.41 -13.32 10.19
CA ASP A 526 14.55 -14.17 10.51
C ASP A 526 14.29 -15.66 10.20
N LEU A 527 13.07 -16.16 10.46
CA LEU A 527 12.65 -17.52 10.06
C LEU A 527 12.63 -17.73 8.54
N SER A 528 12.40 -16.67 7.77
CA SER A 528 12.45 -16.71 6.30
C SER A 528 13.87 -16.66 5.71
N ARG A 529 14.89 -16.37 6.52
CA ARG A 529 16.31 -16.31 6.13
C ARG A 529 17.19 -16.90 7.22
N GLN A 530 17.18 -18.23 7.36
CA GLN A 530 18.29 -18.89 8.05
C GLN A 530 19.59 -18.57 7.28
N VAL A 531 20.55 -17.93 7.96
CA VAL A 531 21.85 -17.60 7.37
C VAL A 531 22.59 -18.91 7.10
N GLY A 532 22.66 -19.30 5.82
CA GLY A 532 23.36 -20.51 5.42
C GLY A 532 24.88 -20.38 5.63
N PRO A 533 25.59 -21.50 5.86
CA PRO A 533 27.06 -21.49 6.04
C PRO A 533 27.81 -20.97 4.81
N GLU A 534 27.21 -21.04 3.62
CA GLU A 534 27.76 -20.45 2.39
C GLU A 534 27.81 -18.91 2.46
N ALA A 535 26.77 -18.26 3.01
CA ALA A 535 26.73 -16.80 3.12
C ALA A 535 27.82 -16.27 4.06
N LEU A 536 28.07 -16.97 5.16
CA LEU A 536 29.17 -16.66 6.10
C LEU A 536 30.54 -16.82 5.44
N LYS A 537 30.75 -17.87 4.66
CA LYS A 537 32.00 -18.02 3.88
C LYS A 537 32.20 -16.88 2.89
N VAL A 538 31.14 -16.42 2.23
CA VAL A 538 31.22 -15.33 1.26
C VAL A 538 31.62 -14.02 1.93
N ILE A 539 31.01 -13.64 3.06
CA ILE A 539 31.38 -12.41 3.76
C ILE A 539 32.82 -12.42 4.29
N ASP A 540 33.33 -13.60 4.67
CA ASP A 540 34.71 -13.79 5.09
C ASP A 540 35.71 -13.69 3.91
N CYS A 541 35.36 -14.25 2.75
CA CYS A 541 36.19 -14.15 1.53
C CYS A 541 36.48 -12.70 1.12
N TYR A 542 35.57 -11.78 1.45
CA TYR A 542 35.67 -10.37 1.11
C TYR A 542 36.03 -9.48 2.31
N ALA A 543 36.52 -10.07 3.41
CA ALA A 543 36.91 -9.33 4.61
C ALA A 543 38.00 -8.27 4.33
N TYR A 544 38.93 -8.57 3.41
CA TYR A 544 40.01 -7.67 3.02
C TYR A 544 39.52 -6.30 2.52
N LEU A 545 38.31 -6.21 1.95
CA LEU A 545 37.74 -4.93 1.50
C LEU A 545 37.38 -4.02 2.67
N ARG A 546 37.01 -4.60 3.81
CA ARG A 546 36.71 -3.84 5.03
C ARG A 546 37.98 -3.27 5.65
N GLU A 547 39.10 -3.98 5.51
CA GLU A 547 40.42 -3.52 5.93
C GLU A 547 40.98 -2.46 4.98
N GLN A 548 40.79 -2.63 3.67
CA GLN A 548 41.23 -1.68 2.64
C GLN A 548 40.47 -0.35 2.71
N TYR A 549 39.17 -0.39 3.01
CA TYR A 549 38.31 0.79 3.12
C TYR A 549 37.66 0.86 4.51
N PRO A 550 38.41 1.25 5.56
CA PRO A 550 37.88 1.37 6.91
C PRO A 550 36.83 2.49 6.99
N ILE A 551 35.88 2.34 7.93
CA ILE A 551 34.84 3.32 8.19
C ILE A 551 35.42 4.46 9.04
N HIS A 552 35.23 5.69 8.60
CA HIS A 552 35.55 6.88 9.39
C HIS A 552 34.26 7.57 9.87
N ASP A 553 34.16 7.86 11.16
CA ASP A 553 33.02 8.61 11.69
C ASP A 553 33.07 10.07 11.22
N VAL A 554 31.92 10.61 10.83
CA VAL A 554 31.79 12.02 10.38
C VAL A 554 31.83 12.99 11.57
N ALA A 555 31.77 12.50 12.80
CA ALA A 555 31.58 13.29 14.01
C ALA A 555 32.89 13.66 14.72
N ASP A 556 33.53 14.73 14.26
CA ASP A 556 34.42 15.60 15.06
C ASP A 556 33.88 17.05 15.11
N ASN A 557 32.54 17.21 15.08
CA ASN A 557 31.91 18.52 15.26
C ASN A 557 31.04 18.55 16.54
N PRO A 558 31.55 19.12 17.65
CA PRO A 558 30.87 19.14 18.95
C PRO A 558 29.52 19.89 18.97
N LYS A 559 29.21 20.71 17.95
CA LYS A 559 27.89 21.35 17.81
C LYS A 559 26.75 20.35 17.55
N ALA A 560 26.99 19.29 16.76
CA ALA A 560 25.98 18.29 16.45
C ALA A 560 25.64 17.39 17.67
N ALA A 561 26.60 17.20 18.57
CA ALA A 561 26.40 16.45 19.81
C ALA A 561 25.58 17.23 20.85
N LEU A 562 25.73 18.55 20.94
CA LEU A 562 24.93 19.39 21.84
C LEU A 562 23.46 19.48 21.38
N GLU A 563 23.20 19.63 20.09
CA GLU A 563 21.83 19.72 19.57
C GLU A 563 21.07 18.39 19.69
N ALA A 564 21.77 17.24 19.68
CA ALA A 564 21.18 15.92 19.92
C ALA A 564 20.56 15.77 21.32
N THR A 565 20.97 16.56 22.31
CA THR A 565 20.43 16.50 23.68
C THR A 565 19.14 17.29 23.89
N ASP A 566 18.81 18.24 23.00
CA ASP A 566 17.56 19.04 23.07
C ASP A 566 16.39 18.40 22.25
N PHE A 567 16.67 17.27 21.59
CA PHE A 567 15.75 16.57 20.68
C PHE A 567 14.63 15.75 21.35
N MET A 568 14.58 15.71 22.68
CA MET A 568 13.55 15.00 23.46
C MET A 568 12.26 15.83 23.69
N SER A 569 12.16 17.05 23.16
CA SER A 569 10.92 17.83 23.24
C SER A 569 9.90 17.35 22.19
N ASN A 570 8.75 16.89 22.68
CA ASN A 570 7.67 16.22 21.93
C ASN A 570 6.87 17.12 20.95
N ARG A 571 7.45 18.21 20.43
CA ARG A 571 6.76 19.23 19.61
C ARG A 571 7.26 19.41 18.17
N SER A 572 8.32 18.71 17.74
CA SER A 572 8.89 18.90 16.39
C SER A 572 8.45 17.83 15.37
N ASN A 573 8.17 18.27 14.14
CA ASN A 573 7.77 17.39 13.04
C ASN A 573 8.93 16.46 12.60
N ARG A 574 8.61 15.35 11.93
CA ARG A 574 9.60 14.36 11.44
C ARG A 574 10.69 14.99 10.55
N TRP A 575 10.37 16.09 9.89
CA TRP A 575 11.30 16.85 9.06
C TRP A 575 12.50 17.35 9.89
N LYS A 576 12.24 18.13 10.94
CA LYS A 576 13.28 18.69 11.83
C LYS A 576 14.08 17.62 12.57
N ARG A 577 13.45 16.47 12.88
CA ARG A 577 14.09 15.38 13.64
C ARG A 577 14.99 14.45 12.85
N LYS A 578 14.71 14.24 11.55
CA LYS A 578 15.41 13.22 10.76
C LYS A 578 15.87 13.72 9.40
N LYS A 579 14.99 14.39 8.65
CA LYS A 579 15.28 14.74 7.26
C LYS A 579 16.25 15.90 7.15
N GLU A 580 16.07 16.95 7.94
CA GLU A 580 16.93 18.15 7.95
C GLU A 580 18.37 17.81 8.39
N PRO A 581 18.60 17.12 9.53
CA PRO A 581 19.96 16.68 9.91
C PRO A 581 20.67 15.81 8.87
N GLN A 582 19.92 14.96 8.14
CA GLN A 582 20.50 14.16 7.04
C GLN A 582 20.97 15.05 5.87
N LEU A 583 20.22 16.11 5.55
CA LEU A 583 20.59 17.04 4.49
C LEU A 583 21.79 17.89 4.90
N ASP A 584 21.83 18.37 6.13
CA ASP A 584 22.95 19.16 6.66
C ASP A 584 24.25 18.33 6.66
N CYS A 585 24.17 17.09 7.13
CA CYS A 585 25.33 16.21 7.21
C CYS A 585 25.87 15.83 5.82
N MET A 586 24.98 15.54 4.88
CA MET A 586 25.33 15.30 3.47
C MET A 586 25.99 16.53 2.85
N SER A 587 25.42 17.72 3.09
CA SER A 587 25.94 18.98 2.56
C SER A 587 27.32 19.30 3.10
N GLN A 588 27.60 18.98 4.36
CA GLN A 588 28.94 19.13 4.92
C GLN A 588 29.96 18.26 4.17
N GLN A 589 29.60 17.03 3.81
CA GLN A 589 30.52 16.18 3.02
C GLN A 589 30.76 16.75 1.62
N VAL A 590 29.72 17.32 1.00
CA VAL A 590 29.84 17.99 -0.30
C VAL A 590 30.75 19.23 -0.19
N VAL A 591 30.52 20.09 0.81
CA VAL A 591 31.34 21.29 1.06
C VAL A 591 32.79 20.92 1.29
N ASP A 592 33.05 19.90 2.10
CA ASP A 592 34.39 19.36 2.37
C ASP A 592 35.13 18.95 1.08
N VAL A 593 34.45 18.26 0.17
CA VAL A 593 35.03 17.83 -1.13
C VAL A 593 35.30 19.04 -2.02
N LEU A 594 34.38 20.01 -2.07
CA LEU A 594 34.48 21.18 -2.96
C LEU A 594 35.53 22.20 -2.49
N GLN A 595 35.59 22.52 -1.19
CA GLN A 595 36.53 23.51 -0.62
C GLN A 595 38.01 23.10 -0.78
N ARG A 596 38.29 21.81 -0.93
CA ARG A 596 39.67 21.32 -1.16
C ARG A 596 40.13 21.49 -2.61
N ARG A 597 39.22 21.81 -3.54
CA ARG A 597 39.46 21.74 -4.99
C ARG A 597 39.18 23.03 -5.75
N HIS A 598 38.12 23.74 -5.41
CA HIS A 598 37.65 24.87 -6.21
C HIS A 598 37.98 26.21 -5.55
N SER A 599 38.50 27.15 -6.35
CA SER A 599 38.57 28.56 -5.96
C SER A 599 37.16 29.15 -6.06
N SER A 600 36.87 30.22 -5.31
CA SER A 600 35.54 30.84 -5.22
C SER A 600 34.93 31.37 -6.53
N ASN A 601 35.63 31.26 -7.66
CA ASN A 601 35.24 31.82 -8.96
C ASN A 601 34.81 30.78 -10.02
N ASP A 602 34.91 29.47 -9.74
CA ASP A 602 34.50 28.43 -10.71
C ASP A 602 33.03 28.04 -10.51
N THR A 603 32.28 27.90 -11.62
CA THR A 603 30.93 27.32 -11.60
C THR A 603 31.01 25.82 -11.35
N ILE A 604 30.47 25.35 -10.22
CA ILE A 604 30.48 23.94 -9.81
C ILE A 604 29.25 23.23 -10.38
N ARG A 605 29.47 22.17 -11.15
CA ARG A 605 28.42 21.40 -11.82
C ARG A 605 28.15 20.10 -11.07
N ILE A 606 26.96 19.96 -10.50
CA ILE A 606 26.56 18.83 -9.67
C ILE A 606 25.47 17.99 -10.36
N LEU A 607 25.65 16.67 -10.41
CA LEU A 607 24.63 15.71 -10.83
C LEU A 607 24.02 15.03 -9.60
N ASP A 608 22.72 15.19 -9.36
CA ASP A 608 21.95 14.50 -8.30
C ASP A 608 21.19 13.31 -8.90
N CYS A 609 21.76 12.10 -8.76
CA CYS A 609 21.17 10.86 -9.29
C CYS A 609 20.07 10.34 -8.36
N GLY A 610 18.83 10.28 -8.86
CA GLY A 610 17.67 9.87 -8.08
C GLY A 610 17.27 10.89 -7.02
N GLY A 611 17.48 12.18 -7.29
CA GLY A 611 17.19 13.27 -6.34
C GLY A 611 15.70 13.43 -6.00
N GLY A 612 14.80 12.74 -6.72
CA GLY A 612 13.38 12.65 -6.43
C GLY A 612 12.70 14.01 -6.33
N LYS A 613 12.21 14.33 -5.13
CA LYS A 613 11.53 15.61 -4.85
C LYS A 613 12.52 16.79 -4.71
N GLY A 614 13.82 16.58 -4.96
CA GLY A 614 14.84 17.62 -4.97
C GLY A 614 15.16 18.21 -3.60
N PHE A 615 14.96 17.46 -2.51
CA PHE A 615 15.27 17.98 -1.17
C PHE A 615 16.76 18.24 -0.98
N LEU A 616 17.62 17.35 -1.49
CA LEU A 616 19.07 17.54 -1.45
C LEU A 616 19.49 18.66 -2.39
N ALA A 617 19.14 18.58 -3.68
CA ALA A 617 19.47 19.62 -4.67
C ALA A 617 19.13 21.05 -4.22
N ASN A 618 17.90 21.32 -3.78
CA ASN A 618 17.52 22.66 -3.31
C ASN A 618 18.30 23.09 -2.05
N HIS A 619 18.58 22.15 -1.16
CA HIS A 619 19.33 22.44 0.06
C HIS A 619 20.81 22.72 -0.26
N LEU A 620 21.44 21.95 -1.15
CA LEU A 620 22.79 22.19 -1.65
C LEU A 620 22.90 23.54 -2.38
N ALA A 621 21.95 23.85 -3.27
CA ALA A 621 21.92 25.13 -3.99
C ALA A 621 21.99 26.32 -3.02
N ARG A 622 21.22 26.27 -1.93
CA ARG A 622 21.24 27.30 -0.88
C ARG A 622 22.53 27.30 -0.07
N THR A 623 22.96 26.13 0.39
CA THR A 623 24.12 26.00 1.27
C THR A 623 25.39 26.45 0.56
N LEU A 624 25.59 26.03 -0.69
CA LEU A 624 26.76 26.41 -1.49
C LEU A 624 26.70 27.87 -1.96
N GLY A 625 25.53 28.35 -2.37
CA GLY A 625 25.34 29.76 -2.71
C GLY A 625 25.63 30.71 -1.54
N ASN A 626 25.23 30.33 -0.32
CA ASN A 626 25.55 31.09 0.90
C ASN A 626 27.05 31.11 1.23
N LEU A 627 27.81 30.11 0.75
CA LEU A 627 29.27 30.05 0.88
C LEU A 627 29.99 30.78 -0.27
N GLY A 628 29.25 31.39 -1.20
CA GLY A 628 29.78 32.16 -2.32
C GLY A 628 30.16 31.32 -3.54
N PHE A 629 29.77 30.05 -3.61
CA PHE A 629 29.98 29.24 -4.82
C PHE A 629 28.93 29.55 -5.87
N ASP A 630 29.36 29.69 -7.12
CA ASP A 630 28.47 29.59 -8.28
C ASP A 630 28.20 28.11 -8.56
N VAL A 631 26.94 27.69 -8.59
CA VAL A 631 26.57 26.27 -8.67
C VAL A 631 25.47 26.04 -9.69
N ARG A 632 25.57 24.90 -10.40
CA ARG A 632 24.49 24.37 -11.23
C ARG A 632 24.24 22.92 -10.86
N ILE A 633 22.99 22.57 -10.61
CA ILE A 633 22.59 21.24 -10.15
C ILE A 633 21.60 20.64 -11.14
N LEU A 634 21.95 19.49 -11.70
CA LEU A 634 21.08 18.68 -12.54
C LEU A 634 20.52 17.50 -11.74
N VAL A 635 19.21 17.45 -11.57
CA VAL A 635 18.51 16.35 -10.90
C VAL A 635 17.94 15.39 -11.95
N VAL A 636 18.33 14.12 -11.88
CA VAL A 636 17.80 13.07 -12.76
C VAL A 636 16.96 12.09 -11.93
N ASP A 637 15.70 11.89 -12.32
CA ASP A 637 14.83 10.89 -11.70
C ASP A 637 13.80 10.33 -12.71
N VAL A 638 13.39 9.08 -12.52
CA VAL A 638 12.38 8.41 -13.36
C VAL A 638 10.94 8.73 -12.95
N ALA A 639 10.73 9.21 -11.72
CA ALA A 639 9.41 9.48 -11.18
C ALA A 639 8.94 10.90 -11.54
N GLU A 640 8.11 11.02 -12.57
CA GLU A 640 7.55 12.29 -13.02
C GLU A 640 6.88 13.08 -11.88
N SER A 641 6.15 12.39 -11.00
CA SER A 641 5.53 13.02 -9.82
C SER A 641 6.54 13.61 -8.85
N ALA A 642 7.73 13.01 -8.72
CA ALA A 642 8.80 13.51 -7.87
C ALA A 642 9.44 14.76 -8.51
N ILE A 643 9.76 14.67 -9.80
CA ILE A 643 10.27 15.79 -10.62
C ILE A 643 9.33 17.00 -10.56
N LYS A 644 8.03 16.82 -10.79
CA LYS A 644 7.03 17.91 -10.73
C LYS A 644 6.98 18.58 -9.36
N ASN A 645 7.05 17.79 -8.29
CA ASN A 645 7.11 18.32 -6.93
C ASN A 645 8.45 19.01 -6.62
N GLY A 646 9.54 18.56 -7.23
CA GLY A 646 10.86 19.17 -7.17
C GLY A 646 10.87 20.54 -7.83
N ARG A 647 10.43 20.62 -9.10
CA ARG A 647 10.31 21.89 -9.85
C ARG A 647 9.48 22.93 -9.08
N ARG A 648 8.30 22.55 -8.59
CA ARG A 648 7.46 23.44 -7.78
C ARG A 648 8.16 23.94 -6.51
N ARG A 649 8.99 23.10 -5.88
CA ARG A 649 9.78 23.50 -4.70
C ARG A 649 10.88 24.49 -5.08
N THR A 650 11.55 24.25 -6.19
CA THR A 650 12.60 25.12 -6.74
C THR A 650 12.05 26.48 -7.17
N GLU A 651 10.89 26.51 -7.82
CA GLU A 651 10.13 27.72 -8.15
C GLU A 651 9.77 28.52 -6.88
N ASN A 652 9.18 27.86 -5.87
CA ASN A 652 8.82 28.51 -4.61
C ASN A 652 10.02 29.07 -3.83
N GLN A 653 11.23 28.63 -4.14
CA GLN A 653 12.48 29.06 -3.49
C GLN A 653 13.31 30.00 -4.37
N ASN A 654 12.82 30.36 -5.58
CA ASN A 654 13.55 31.17 -6.56
C ASN A 654 14.92 30.58 -6.94
N LEU A 655 15.00 29.26 -7.11
CA LEU A 655 16.22 28.53 -7.45
C LEU A 655 16.19 27.95 -8.88
N THR A 656 15.27 28.43 -9.74
CA THR A 656 15.02 27.87 -11.08
C THR A 656 16.20 28.01 -12.03
N ASP A 657 17.06 29.01 -11.82
CA ASP A 657 18.25 29.22 -12.64
C ASP A 657 19.45 28.37 -12.17
N ILE A 658 19.32 27.70 -11.02
CA ILE A 658 20.37 26.93 -10.35
C ILE A 658 20.09 25.43 -10.42
N VAL A 659 18.83 25.01 -10.25
CA VAL A 659 18.44 23.61 -10.17
C VAL A 659 17.53 23.23 -11.34
N GLU A 660 18.03 22.34 -12.20
CA GLU A 660 17.29 21.77 -13.32
C GLU A 660 16.85 20.33 -13.02
N TYR A 661 15.69 19.93 -13.54
CA TYR A 661 15.15 18.58 -13.35
C TYR A 661 14.87 17.88 -14.67
N VAL A 662 15.42 16.69 -14.83
CA VAL A 662 15.28 15.83 -16.01
C VAL A 662 14.55 14.53 -15.64
N LEU A 663 13.47 14.25 -16.36
CA LEU A 663 12.74 12.98 -16.29
C LEU A 663 13.44 11.96 -17.20
N ALA A 664 14.34 11.14 -16.64
CA ALA A 664 15.08 10.15 -17.39
C ALA A 664 15.54 8.97 -16.51
N ASP A 665 15.82 7.84 -17.15
CA ASP A 665 16.52 6.72 -16.50
C ASP A 665 18.00 7.08 -16.34
N ALA A 666 18.48 7.06 -15.10
CA ALA A 666 19.87 7.36 -14.79
C ALA A 666 20.85 6.39 -15.49
N SER A 667 20.45 5.19 -15.88
CA SER A 667 21.31 4.25 -16.61
C SER A 667 21.60 4.72 -18.03
N THR A 668 20.63 5.35 -18.70
CA THR A 668 20.67 5.63 -20.15
C THR A 668 20.74 7.11 -20.50
N VAL A 669 20.55 8.01 -19.53
CA VAL A 669 20.54 9.45 -19.75
C VAL A 669 21.89 9.94 -20.31
N ASP A 670 21.83 10.79 -21.33
CA ASP A 670 23.01 11.50 -21.81
C ASP A 670 23.19 12.82 -21.04
N VAL A 671 23.89 12.76 -19.91
CA VAL A 671 24.09 13.90 -19.01
C VAL A 671 24.73 15.11 -19.72
N SER A 672 25.63 14.87 -20.68
CA SER A 672 26.29 15.92 -21.48
C SER A 672 25.33 16.78 -22.31
N SER A 673 24.11 16.31 -22.58
CA SER A 673 23.10 17.10 -23.29
C SER A 673 22.45 18.19 -22.42
N TYR A 674 22.62 18.11 -21.09
CA TYR A 674 22.00 19.02 -20.13
C TYR A 674 23.02 19.89 -19.39
N ILE A 675 24.21 19.35 -19.12
CA ILE A 675 25.24 20.05 -18.37
C ILE A 675 26.62 19.81 -19.00
N ASP A 676 27.34 20.91 -19.24
CA ASP A 676 28.65 20.91 -19.89
C ASP A 676 29.74 20.50 -18.89
N GLY A 677 29.86 19.19 -18.67
CA GLY A 677 30.74 18.60 -17.68
C GLY A 677 30.07 18.39 -16.31
N VAL A 678 30.65 17.50 -15.50
CA VAL A 678 30.18 17.20 -14.15
C VAL A 678 31.38 17.22 -13.21
N ASP A 679 31.37 18.08 -12.20
CA ASP A 679 32.44 18.18 -11.20
C ASP A 679 32.19 17.27 -10.01
N LEU A 680 30.91 17.06 -9.67
CA LEU A 680 30.49 16.27 -8.52
C LEU A 680 29.21 15.47 -8.81
N VAL A 681 29.20 14.19 -8.46
CA VAL A 681 28.00 13.36 -8.43
C VAL A 681 27.55 13.13 -7.00
N VAL A 682 26.27 13.40 -6.73
CA VAL A 682 25.64 13.12 -5.44
C VAL A 682 24.46 12.18 -5.59
N ALA A 683 24.21 11.36 -4.58
CA ALA A 683 22.97 10.59 -4.48
C ALA A 683 22.66 10.27 -3.03
N LEU A 684 21.50 10.73 -2.54
CA LEU A 684 21.06 10.51 -1.15
C LEU A 684 19.90 9.52 -1.10
N HIS A 685 20.09 8.43 -0.35
CA HIS A 685 19.23 7.23 -0.39
C HIS A 685 19.31 6.52 -1.75
N ALA A 686 20.52 6.36 -2.28
CA ALA A 686 20.74 5.58 -3.49
C ALA A 686 20.40 4.10 -3.21
N CYS A 687 19.26 3.65 -3.70
CA CYS A 687 18.70 2.35 -3.37
C CYS A 687 19.09 1.30 -4.42
N GLY A 688 19.65 0.19 -3.97
CA GLY A 688 20.13 -0.95 -4.75
C GLY A 688 21.12 -0.53 -5.83
N ALA A 689 20.84 -0.90 -7.07
CA ALA A 689 21.72 -0.65 -8.22
C ALA A 689 21.91 0.84 -8.56
N LEU A 690 21.08 1.75 -8.03
CA LEU A 690 21.21 3.18 -8.28
C LEU A 690 22.53 3.75 -7.72
N THR A 691 23.06 3.17 -6.64
CA THR A 691 24.38 3.52 -6.12
C THR A 691 25.48 3.26 -7.17
N ASP A 692 25.39 2.11 -7.83
CA ASP A 692 26.37 1.66 -8.82
C ASP A 692 26.27 2.50 -10.11
N VAL A 693 25.06 2.87 -10.52
CA VAL A 693 24.83 3.82 -11.63
C VAL A 693 25.42 5.21 -11.34
N ALA A 694 25.20 5.74 -10.13
CA ALA A 694 25.75 7.04 -9.73
C ALA A 694 27.29 7.03 -9.73
N LEU A 695 27.91 5.93 -9.26
CA LEU A 695 29.36 5.74 -9.37
C LEU A 695 29.82 5.67 -10.82
N GLY A 696 29.09 4.95 -11.69
CA GLY A 696 29.37 4.88 -13.12
C GLY A 696 29.40 6.27 -13.78
N HIS A 697 28.44 7.14 -13.45
CA HIS A 697 28.47 8.55 -13.90
C HIS A 697 29.68 9.30 -13.38
N ALA A 698 29.99 9.19 -12.08
CA ALA A 698 31.13 9.88 -11.50
C ALA A 698 32.44 9.49 -12.21
N ILE A 699 32.62 8.21 -12.50
CA ILE A 699 33.80 7.67 -13.16
C ILE A 699 33.90 8.10 -14.62
N ASN A 700 32.81 7.99 -15.38
CA ASN A 700 32.81 8.35 -16.81
C ASN A 700 33.03 9.85 -17.04
N HIS A 701 32.59 10.68 -16.09
CA HIS A 701 32.78 12.12 -16.12
C HIS A 701 34.05 12.59 -15.40
N GLU A 702 34.85 11.68 -14.86
CA GLU A 702 36.06 12.00 -14.07
C GLU A 702 35.73 13.00 -12.93
N ALA A 703 34.54 12.83 -12.34
CA ALA A 703 33.96 13.68 -11.31
C ALA A 703 34.24 13.12 -9.92
N SER A 704 34.29 14.01 -8.92
CA SER A 704 34.22 13.60 -7.52
C SER A 704 32.82 13.06 -7.19
N PHE A 705 32.66 12.34 -6.08
CA PHE A 705 31.34 11.85 -5.66
C PHE A 705 31.13 11.82 -4.15
N VAL A 706 29.87 11.99 -3.75
CA VAL A 706 29.37 11.76 -2.39
C VAL A 706 28.05 11.00 -2.48
N ILE A 707 28.03 9.71 -2.14
CA ILE A 707 26.89 8.82 -2.39
C ILE A 707 26.52 8.02 -1.14
N CYS A 708 25.24 8.07 -0.74
CA CYS A 708 24.72 7.39 0.45
C CYS A 708 23.82 6.21 0.06
N PRO A 709 24.29 4.95 0.16
CA PRO A 709 23.46 3.78 -0.10
C PRO A 709 22.36 3.61 0.95
N CYS A 710 21.21 3.11 0.51
CA CYS A 710 19.97 2.98 1.31
C CYS A 710 19.59 1.52 1.55
N CYS A 711 19.47 0.75 0.47
CA CYS A 711 19.10 -0.66 0.47
C CYS A 711 19.85 -1.35 -0.65
N PHE A 712 19.83 -2.67 -0.66
CA PHE A 712 20.70 -3.43 -1.54
C PHE A 712 19.94 -4.31 -2.54
N CYS A 713 18.65 -4.57 -2.31
CA CYS A 713 17.84 -5.42 -3.19
C CYS A 713 16.94 -4.67 -4.18
N SER A 714 16.90 -3.33 -4.17
CA SER A 714 16.03 -2.56 -5.06
C SER A 714 16.64 -2.33 -6.46
N ASN A 715 15.79 -2.03 -7.43
CA ASN A 715 16.19 -1.61 -8.79
C ASN A 715 17.13 -2.60 -9.54
N PRO A 716 16.90 -3.93 -9.54
CA PRO A 716 17.80 -4.90 -10.17
C PRO A 716 17.92 -4.76 -11.70
N SER A 717 16.99 -4.04 -12.34
CA SER A 717 16.99 -3.77 -13.77
C SER A 717 17.97 -2.68 -14.20
N LEU A 718 18.46 -1.84 -13.29
CA LEU A 718 19.41 -0.78 -13.65
C LEU A 718 20.74 -1.39 -14.13
N ARG A 719 21.43 -0.64 -14.98
CA ARG A 719 22.71 -1.03 -15.57
C ARG A 719 23.69 0.11 -15.43
N VAL A 720 24.93 -0.20 -15.07
CA VAL A 720 25.97 0.79 -14.85
C VAL A 720 26.46 1.32 -16.20
N PRO A 721 26.40 2.63 -16.46
CA PRO A 721 27.02 3.21 -17.64
C PRO A 721 28.54 3.06 -17.53
N HIS A 722 29.17 2.42 -18.52
CA HIS A 722 30.60 2.16 -18.53
C HIS A 722 31.22 2.51 -19.90
N GLN A 723 32.32 3.25 -19.89
CA GLN A 723 33.11 3.54 -21.08
C GLN A 723 34.30 2.59 -21.20
N ASN A 724 34.31 1.74 -22.23
CA ASN A 724 35.35 0.76 -22.45
C ASN A 724 36.55 1.38 -23.19
N ARG A 725 37.59 1.78 -22.46
CA ARG A 725 38.74 2.53 -23.03
C ARG A 725 39.78 1.66 -23.77
N ARG A 726 39.64 0.33 -23.82
CA ARG A 726 40.65 -0.55 -24.49
C ARG A 726 40.62 -0.53 -26.02
N ASN A 727 39.54 -0.07 -26.65
CA ASN A 727 39.42 0.05 -28.12
C ASN A 727 38.99 1.48 -28.50
N ALA A 728 39.98 2.35 -28.71
CA ALA A 728 39.82 3.80 -28.93
C ALA A 728 39.13 4.20 -30.26
N THR A 729 38.52 3.27 -30.99
CA THR A 729 37.94 3.54 -32.33
C THR A 729 36.42 3.51 -32.38
N GLN A 730 35.71 3.21 -31.28
CA GLN A 730 34.25 3.38 -31.18
C GLN A 730 33.84 3.77 -29.74
N GLU A 731 33.50 5.04 -29.54
CA GLU A 731 32.89 5.61 -28.31
C GLU A 731 31.49 5.05 -28.06
N SER A 732 31.36 3.75 -27.82
CA SER A 732 30.08 3.14 -27.45
C SER A 732 30.01 3.00 -25.93
N LYS A 733 29.20 3.85 -25.27
CA LYS A 733 28.82 3.69 -23.86
C LYS A 733 28.17 2.31 -23.71
N LYS A 734 28.82 1.37 -23.01
CA LYS A 734 28.29 0.03 -22.73
C LYS A 734 27.54 0.08 -21.40
N LEU A 735 26.34 -0.50 -21.36
CA LEU A 735 25.58 -0.67 -20.11
C LEU A 735 25.92 -2.05 -19.52
N LEU A 736 26.50 -2.07 -18.34
CA LEU A 736 26.92 -3.30 -17.67
C LEU A 736 25.94 -3.72 -16.56
N PRO A 737 25.67 -5.02 -16.40
CA PRO A 737 25.13 -5.57 -15.16
C PRO A 737 26.00 -5.18 -13.94
N VAL A 738 25.37 -5.01 -12.78
CA VAL A 738 26.05 -4.52 -11.56
C VAL A 738 27.12 -5.50 -11.08
N ASP A 739 26.81 -6.79 -11.09
CA ASP A 739 27.72 -7.88 -10.73
C ASP A 739 28.94 -7.95 -11.67
N GLU A 740 28.75 -7.80 -12.98
CA GLU A 740 29.85 -7.68 -13.96
C GLU A 740 30.73 -6.46 -13.65
N TRP A 741 30.13 -5.30 -13.37
CA TRP A 741 30.86 -4.07 -13.08
C TRP A 741 31.64 -4.13 -11.75
N LEU A 742 31.03 -4.74 -10.71
CA LEU A 742 31.66 -4.98 -9.42
C LEU A 742 32.72 -6.09 -9.46
N ASN A 743 32.76 -6.89 -10.52
CA ASN A 743 33.62 -8.08 -10.66
C ASN A 743 33.35 -9.12 -9.56
N ILE A 744 32.08 -9.48 -9.39
CA ILE A 744 31.62 -10.49 -8.44
C ILE A 744 30.66 -11.47 -9.12
N ASP A 745 30.70 -12.73 -8.71
CA ASP A 745 29.71 -13.73 -9.12
C ASP A 745 28.30 -13.37 -8.60
N SER A 746 27.29 -13.48 -9.48
CA SER A 746 25.91 -13.05 -9.19
C SER A 746 25.34 -13.71 -7.94
N ARG A 747 25.58 -15.03 -7.76
CA ARG A 747 25.08 -15.78 -6.60
C ARG A 747 25.73 -15.31 -5.31
N ARG A 748 27.05 -15.06 -5.33
CA ARG A 748 27.75 -14.49 -4.15
C ARG A 748 27.23 -13.10 -3.80
N PHE A 749 26.95 -12.28 -4.81
CA PHE A 749 26.40 -10.95 -4.59
C PHE A 749 24.98 -11.01 -4.00
N ASP A 750 24.13 -11.92 -4.47
CA ASP A 750 22.80 -12.15 -3.90
C ASP A 750 22.84 -12.56 -2.42
N LEU A 751 23.79 -13.43 -2.04
CA LEU A 751 24.00 -13.80 -0.63
C LEU A 751 24.41 -12.59 0.22
N LEU A 752 25.33 -11.74 -0.26
CA LEU A 752 25.75 -10.52 0.45
C LEU A 752 24.60 -9.52 0.59
N LYS A 753 23.79 -9.32 -0.46
CA LYS A 753 22.58 -8.49 -0.39
C LYS A 753 21.58 -9.04 0.64
N GLY A 754 21.42 -10.36 0.69
CA GLY A 754 20.61 -11.04 1.69
C GLY A 754 21.07 -10.75 3.12
N LEU A 755 22.37 -10.83 3.38
CA LEU A 755 22.99 -10.51 4.67
C LEU A 755 22.87 -9.02 5.02
N ALA A 756 23.07 -8.11 4.08
CA ALA A 756 22.95 -6.66 4.30
C ALA A 756 21.50 -6.20 4.63
N GLU A 757 20.52 -7.03 4.32
CA GLU A 757 19.10 -6.81 4.64
C GLU A 757 18.65 -7.62 5.88
N LEU A 758 19.58 -8.31 6.57
CA LEU A 758 19.31 -9.07 7.79
C LEU A 758 18.99 -8.10 8.95
N GLN A 759 17.92 -8.39 9.70
CA GLN A 759 17.48 -7.58 10.84
C GLN A 759 17.71 -8.25 12.20
N SER A 760 17.82 -9.58 12.25
CA SER A 760 18.20 -10.37 13.45
C SER A 760 19.56 -9.99 13.99
N ASP A 761 20.54 -9.91 13.09
CA ASP A 761 21.95 -9.69 13.42
C ASP A 761 22.43 -8.41 12.73
N ILE A 762 22.31 -7.31 13.48
CA ILE A 762 22.74 -5.99 13.05
C ILE A 762 24.25 -5.94 12.81
N THR A 763 25.04 -6.73 13.56
CA THR A 763 26.49 -6.77 13.41
C THR A 763 26.86 -7.40 12.06
N LEU A 764 26.30 -8.57 11.76
CA LEU A 764 26.52 -9.27 10.51
C LEU A 764 25.97 -8.47 9.30
N SER A 765 24.81 -7.84 9.48
CA SER A 765 24.22 -6.94 8.50
C SER A 765 25.13 -5.76 8.19
N ASN A 766 25.66 -5.09 9.22
CA ASN A 766 26.61 -3.99 9.06
C ASN A 766 27.92 -4.43 8.39
N GLN A 767 28.44 -5.62 8.72
CA GLN A 767 29.61 -6.18 8.05
C GLN A 767 29.34 -6.41 6.56
N ALA A 768 28.16 -6.93 6.20
CA ALA A 768 27.78 -7.15 4.81
C ALA A 768 27.63 -5.83 4.06
N VAL A 769 26.98 -4.83 4.66
CA VAL A 769 26.87 -3.47 4.12
C VAL A 769 28.26 -2.85 3.89
N HIS A 770 29.16 -2.93 4.88
CA HIS A 770 30.54 -2.46 4.76
C HIS A 770 31.27 -3.15 3.61
N THR A 771 31.10 -4.46 3.49
CA THR A 771 31.70 -5.26 2.42
C THR A 771 31.22 -4.81 1.03
N ILE A 772 29.91 -4.62 0.85
CA ILE A 772 29.33 -4.14 -0.42
C ILE A 772 29.81 -2.73 -0.75
N CYS A 773 29.87 -1.84 0.25
CA CYS A 773 30.41 -0.49 0.09
C CYS A 773 31.89 -0.52 -0.31
N GLY A 774 32.70 -1.39 0.31
CA GLY A 774 34.10 -1.60 -0.07
C GLY A 774 34.26 -2.13 -1.49
N MET A 775 33.39 -3.07 -1.92
CA MET A 775 33.36 -3.56 -3.31
C MET A 775 33.09 -2.42 -4.30
N ARG A 776 32.15 -1.53 -3.97
CA ARG A 776 31.81 -0.36 -4.79
C ARG A 776 32.98 0.62 -4.91
N LEU A 777 33.70 0.88 -3.82
CA LEU A 777 34.92 1.70 -3.86
C LEU A 777 36.02 1.03 -4.68
N ALA A 778 36.26 -0.27 -4.51
CA ALA A 778 37.22 -1.01 -5.32
C ALA A 778 36.86 -1.01 -6.82
N ALA A 779 35.58 -1.11 -7.14
CA ALA A 779 35.11 -0.97 -8.52
C ALA A 779 35.32 0.45 -9.05
N ALA A 780 35.11 1.48 -8.24
CA ALA A 780 35.41 2.86 -8.63
C ALA A 780 36.90 3.08 -8.88
N GLU A 781 37.77 2.58 -7.99
CA GLU A 781 39.23 2.65 -8.14
C GLU A 781 39.73 1.93 -9.40
N ARG A 782 39.16 0.77 -9.71
CA ARG A 782 39.52 -0.03 -10.89
C ARG A 782 39.08 0.60 -12.20
N ASN A 783 37.95 1.32 -12.21
CA ASN A 783 37.34 1.84 -13.43
C ASN A 783 37.63 3.34 -13.66
N THR A 784 38.13 4.08 -12.67
CA THR A 784 38.52 5.49 -12.85
C THR A 784 39.76 5.64 -13.71
N ALA A 785 39.77 6.66 -14.56
CA ALA A 785 40.96 7.04 -15.35
C ALA A 785 41.88 8.00 -14.61
N VAL A 786 41.33 8.75 -13.66
CA VAL A 786 42.06 9.74 -12.85
C VAL A 786 42.32 9.20 -11.45
N PRO A 787 43.49 9.48 -10.85
CA PRO A 787 43.77 9.12 -9.47
C PRO A 787 42.73 9.74 -8.53
N MET A 788 42.03 8.88 -7.79
CA MET A 788 40.96 9.30 -6.88
C MET A 788 41.28 8.85 -5.45
N LYS A 789 41.12 9.76 -4.49
CA LYS A 789 41.20 9.43 -3.07
C LYS A 789 39.81 8.96 -2.62
N LEU A 790 39.71 7.69 -2.25
CA LEU A 790 38.47 7.07 -1.82
C LEU A 790 38.39 7.00 -0.30
N SER A 791 37.20 7.23 0.25
CA SER A 791 36.93 7.03 1.67
C SER A 791 35.51 6.55 1.92
N LEU A 792 35.33 5.76 2.98
CA LEU A 792 34.03 5.33 3.46
C LEU A 792 33.77 6.01 4.80
N ARG A 793 32.67 6.75 4.91
CA ARG A 793 32.29 7.44 6.14
C ARG A 793 30.95 6.94 6.68
N ALA A 794 30.72 7.13 7.98
CA ALA A 794 29.45 6.83 8.63
C ALA A 794 28.89 8.05 9.38
N PHE A 795 27.62 8.36 9.13
CA PHE A 795 26.88 9.38 9.89
C PHE A 795 26.40 8.84 11.24
N PRO A 796 26.02 9.69 12.20
CA PRO A 796 25.39 9.22 13.43
C PRO A 796 24.16 8.35 13.17
N VAL A 797 24.09 7.18 13.84
CA VAL A 797 22.98 6.22 13.71
C VAL A 797 21.62 6.84 14.04
N ALA A 798 21.60 7.88 14.89
CA ALA A 798 20.41 8.66 15.22
C ALA A 798 19.72 9.28 13.98
N PHE A 799 20.49 9.60 12.94
CA PHE A 799 19.98 10.17 11.70
C PHE A 799 19.55 9.09 10.71
N SER A 800 20.29 7.98 10.62
CA SER A 800 19.96 6.82 9.77
C SER A 800 20.56 5.54 10.33
N THR A 801 19.81 4.44 10.32
CA THR A 801 20.35 3.10 10.65
C THR A 801 21.21 2.52 9.53
N ARG A 802 21.16 3.12 8.34
CA ARG A 802 22.03 2.85 7.19
C ARG A 802 22.70 4.15 6.82
N ASN A 803 23.83 4.38 7.45
CA ASN A 803 24.50 5.66 7.61
C ASN A 803 25.80 5.79 6.80
N PHE A 804 26.07 4.84 5.91
CA PHE A 804 27.28 4.83 5.10
C PHE A 804 27.25 5.90 4.01
N CYS A 805 28.41 6.49 3.75
CA CYS A 805 28.64 7.49 2.72
C CYS A 805 29.93 7.16 1.98
N LEU A 806 29.83 6.90 0.68
CA LEU A 806 30.92 6.66 -0.24
C LEU A 806 31.42 8.02 -0.74
N ILE A 807 32.70 8.32 -0.57
CA ILE A 807 33.29 9.59 -1.00
C ILE A 807 34.49 9.32 -1.89
N GLY A 808 34.52 9.95 -3.05
CA GLY A 808 35.63 9.95 -3.99
C GLY A 808 36.05 11.36 -4.33
N GLU A 809 37.33 11.68 -4.09
CA GLU A 809 37.94 12.97 -4.38
C GLU A 809 38.95 12.81 -5.52
N THR A 810 38.68 13.42 -6.68
CA THR A 810 39.61 13.42 -7.82
C THR A 810 40.80 14.34 -7.50
N ARG A 811 42.04 13.85 -7.65
CA ARG A 811 43.24 14.69 -7.47
C ARG A 811 43.40 15.62 -8.67
N SER A 812 43.69 16.89 -8.42
CA SER A 812 44.04 17.91 -9.42
C SER A 812 45.35 17.59 -10.11
#